data_AF-A0A5C6CMW7-F1
#
_entry.id   AF-A0A5C6CMW7-F1
#
_cell.length_a   1.000
_cell.length_b   1.000
_cell.length_c   1.000
_cell.angle_alpha   90.00
_cell.angle_beta   90.00
_cell.angle_gamma   90.00
#
_symmetry.space_group_name_H-M   'P 1'
#
loop_
_entity.id
_entity.type
_entity.pdbx_description
1 polymer ?
#
loop_
_entity_poly.entity_id
_entity_poly.type
_entity_poly.pdbx_seq_one_letter_code
_entity_poly.pdbx_strand_id
1 'polypeptide(L)'
;MSTVPSTTEDLLMSCVEAYEESRQRQGNADFTHFLPPPNHPLYAEVATELMRVDMEYSWESGECRTVETYRPILHELLSDSQVLEALAYEEYRLTVQSGQRVTPELYAQRYAIDTSLWRVFSTDNSQKSDASHDGRASATIPGFFEEVGLLADEAVELPQSGDSVLNFHLEREIGRGAFARVFLARQGDLADRLVVLKFVSGSTLEPQHLARLQHTNIVPIYSVHRVNGLTAVCMPFIGQRTLSDVNRTLEQSDRFPQSGQAFLSTIRSPLEDTLKIPNTDNDKSRDSQSIDLDTNEFVSKRLATPQNYVDCIIRLVLQIAEGLSHAHQRGIVHRDLKPANILLTEDGLPLILDFNLSADIVVNGRASLLVGGTLPYMAPEHLSAIARGGKIGVGSDIFSLGVIFFELLTGKRPFSVFEGTFEEVVQRMILERRQPSPSARNLNPAIPRSVDAVVSRCLAADPASRYQSATDLCEDLRRHLDNLPLRHVPDRSLPERTAKWVRRHPRISSASSVATLSGAALLACLAIGIHWWAESKFQVFQSTYPLARTALSIPENDSDLIASGMKIVDNALSEYGVLSDPTLSQRLQLIALRPRHRIQLEQEFGELLYQLSEATIRKNDADAAEFAEALRLNSLARKYILPNQQPQAFTLQQATLLEKMGDVDQANQLRTLAMSREPEGPLDSSLKAQRLLLEQDYAEALPLLNELRDSSPTDPVYWLLLGNANTGASRLHEAEGAYSTAAALLPESYYPFFNRGLCRFDLHEFDAALDDFDKVLELQPGLPTCLLNRARVHAALGNHDQAVADFTEALDKGASQTRIYFLRARSLFALGDQKEAERDLAEGLRLTPTDAESWGARGIARLVEDPQAALEDFRQAVTLDPRSLQAWRNIVHVTADRLNQPEEALAALNCMLELDPNDHFALAGRAVLFARQGDRPAAIADVQRLLQLTQEPTYLFQAACALAHTSQGNEADRTTGLLMLTKAVMQDPALLSRAQSDPDLENLRKLDAFEQMIQSASHPSSKISPN
;
A
#
# COMPACT_ATOMS: atom_id res chain seq x y z
N MET A 1 -10.47 73.16 -40.14
CA MET A 1 -9.28 72.49 -39.59
C MET A 1 -9.29 71.08 -40.14
N SER A 2 -8.41 70.81 -41.09
CA SER A 2 -8.37 69.53 -41.82
C SER A 2 -7.57 68.52 -41.03
N THR A 3 -8.10 67.32 -40.85
CA THR A 3 -7.45 66.21 -40.13
C THR A 3 -6.32 65.63 -40.95
N VAL A 4 -5.11 65.60 -40.38
CA VAL A 4 -3.97 64.88 -40.94
C VAL A 4 -4.20 63.35 -40.73
N PRO A 5 -3.92 62.48 -41.71
CA PRO A 5 -4.08 61.03 -41.56
C PRO A 5 -3.20 60.45 -40.44
N SER A 6 -3.68 59.40 -39.79
CA SER A 6 -3.07 58.86 -38.55
C SER A 6 -2.26 57.57 -38.73
N THR A 7 -2.09 57.06 -39.95
CA THR A 7 -1.27 55.86 -40.22
C THR A 7 -0.38 56.01 -41.45
N THR A 8 0.63 55.14 -41.53
CA THR A 8 1.64 55.08 -42.60
C THR A 8 1.03 54.76 -43.96
N GLU A 9 0.12 53.78 -44.01
CA GLU A 9 -0.53 53.31 -45.23
C GLU A 9 -1.56 54.32 -45.75
N ASP A 10 -2.32 54.99 -44.87
CA ASP A 10 -3.32 55.99 -45.28
C ASP A 10 -2.71 57.14 -46.09
N LEU A 11 -1.53 57.64 -45.69
CA LEU A 11 -0.86 58.73 -46.40
C LEU A 11 -0.37 58.26 -47.77
N LEU A 12 0.31 57.12 -47.83
CA LEU A 12 0.81 56.54 -49.08
C LEU A 12 -0.32 56.31 -50.08
N MET A 13 -1.40 55.65 -49.65
CA MET A 13 -2.56 55.38 -50.49
C MET A 13 -3.19 56.69 -50.99
N SER A 14 -3.40 57.67 -50.10
CA SER A 14 -4.00 58.96 -50.49
C SER A 14 -3.15 59.76 -51.50
N CYS A 15 -1.83 59.67 -51.42
CA CYS A 15 -0.92 60.31 -52.38
C CYS A 15 -0.95 59.62 -53.75
N VAL A 16 -0.97 58.28 -53.77
CA VAL A 16 -1.04 57.48 -55.02
C VAL A 16 -2.41 57.65 -55.69
N GLU A 17 -3.51 57.45 -54.97
CA GLU A 17 -4.88 57.62 -55.51
C GLU A 17 -5.09 59.03 -56.09
N ALA A 18 -4.64 60.08 -55.38
CA ALA A 18 -4.74 61.45 -55.88
C ALA A 18 -3.90 61.70 -57.14
N TYR A 19 -2.73 61.06 -57.25
CA TYR A 19 -1.90 61.14 -58.43
C TYR A 19 -2.53 60.41 -59.63
N GLU A 20 -2.99 59.17 -59.43
CA GLU A 20 -3.64 58.35 -60.46
C GLU A 20 -4.94 59.00 -60.97
N GLU A 21 -5.79 59.51 -60.08
CA GLU A 21 -6.98 60.28 -60.48
C GLU A 21 -6.61 61.51 -61.34
N SER A 22 -5.55 62.23 -60.97
CA SER A 22 -5.09 63.40 -61.72
C SER A 22 -4.56 63.00 -63.10
N ARG A 23 -3.80 61.90 -63.17
CA ARG A 23 -3.25 61.38 -64.42
C ARG A 23 -4.33 60.85 -65.35
N GLN A 24 -5.34 60.15 -64.84
CA GLN A 24 -6.51 59.72 -65.63
C GLN A 24 -7.34 60.90 -66.15
N ARG A 25 -7.42 62.01 -65.42
CA ARG A 25 -8.16 63.22 -65.85
C ARG A 25 -7.39 64.13 -66.82
N GLN A 26 -6.06 64.20 -66.71
CA GLN A 26 -5.25 65.20 -67.44
C GLN A 26 -4.17 64.60 -68.38
N GLY A 27 -3.93 63.29 -68.33
CA GLY A 27 -2.97 62.56 -69.18
C GLY A 27 -1.50 62.74 -68.80
N ASN A 28 -1.06 63.97 -68.51
CA ASN A 28 0.33 64.30 -68.20
C ASN A 28 0.45 65.07 -66.87
N ALA A 29 0.05 64.42 -65.78
CA ALA A 29 0.18 64.96 -64.43
C ALA A 29 1.59 64.77 -63.87
N ASP A 30 2.15 65.80 -63.24
CA ASP A 30 3.44 65.75 -62.56
C ASP A 30 3.28 65.19 -61.14
N PHE A 31 3.90 64.04 -60.87
CA PHE A 31 3.80 63.33 -59.59
C PHE A 31 4.44 64.12 -58.43
N THR A 32 5.35 65.06 -58.70
CA THR A 32 6.05 65.81 -57.65
C THR A 32 5.11 66.72 -56.84
N HIS A 33 3.98 67.13 -57.42
CA HIS A 33 2.94 67.89 -56.71
C HIS A 33 2.17 67.08 -55.66
N PHE A 34 2.28 65.74 -55.69
CA PHE A 34 1.60 64.82 -54.79
C PHE A 34 2.52 64.28 -53.68
N LEU A 35 3.79 64.71 -53.68
CA LEU A 35 4.76 64.36 -52.65
C LEU A 35 4.45 65.11 -51.33
N PRO A 36 4.62 64.45 -50.16
CA PRO A 36 4.62 65.15 -48.88
C PRO A 36 5.86 66.07 -48.75
N PRO A 37 5.98 66.89 -47.69
CA PRO A 37 7.17 67.72 -47.48
C PRO A 37 8.46 66.89 -47.40
N PRO A 38 9.62 67.37 -47.90
CA PRO A 38 10.88 66.60 -47.91
C PRO A 38 11.39 66.13 -46.53
N ASN A 39 10.96 66.80 -45.47
CA ASN A 39 11.27 66.46 -44.08
C ASN A 39 10.21 65.53 -43.42
N HIS A 40 9.24 65.03 -44.19
CA HIS A 40 8.27 64.06 -43.71
C HIS A 40 8.89 62.66 -43.62
N PRO A 41 8.68 61.88 -42.54
CA PRO A 41 9.32 60.57 -42.38
C PRO A 41 9.09 59.58 -43.54
N LEU A 42 7.94 59.70 -44.21
CA LEU A 42 7.51 58.82 -45.31
C LEU A 42 7.80 59.40 -46.70
N TYR A 43 8.55 60.50 -46.78
CA TYR A 43 8.86 61.15 -48.06
C TYR A 43 9.51 60.16 -49.05
N ALA A 44 10.43 59.33 -48.58
CA ALA A 44 11.14 58.37 -49.44
C ALA A 44 10.24 57.23 -49.95
N GLU A 45 9.39 56.67 -49.11
CA GLU A 45 8.47 55.58 -49.50
C GLU A 45 7.42 56.09 -50.50
N VAL A 46 6.77 57.23 -50.20
CA VAL A 46 5.78 57.83 -51.10
C VAL A 46 6.40 58.28 -52.43
N ALA A 47 7.61 58.84 -52.40
CA ALA A 47 8.33 59.18 -53.62
C ALA A 47 8.70 57.95 -54.46
N THR A 48 9.10 56.85 -53.82
CA THR A 48 9.49 55.61 -54.52
C THR A 48 8.31 54.98 -55.24
N GLU A 49 7.17 54.84 -54.56
CA GLU A 49 5.96 54.27 -55.18
C GLU A 49 5.38 55.19 -56.26
N LEU A 50 5.33 56.52 -56.04
CA LEU A 50 4.91 57.45 -57.10
C LEU A 50 5.85 57.43 -58.33
N MET A 51 7.16 57.19 -58.15
CA MET A 51 8.07 56.98 -59.29
C MET A 51 7.83 55.63 -60.00
N ARG A 52 7.49 54.56 -59.27
CA ARG A 52 7.14 53.26 -59.87
C ARG A 52 5.84 53.34 -60.67
N VAL A 53 4.80 53.92 -60.09
CA VAL A 53 3.52 54.21 -60.77
C VAL A 53 3.71 55.16 -61.95
N ASP A 54 4.55 56.20 -61.83
CA ASP A 54 4.86 57.07 -62.97
C ASP A 54 5.54 56.31 -64.11
N MET A 55 6.48 55.42 -63.79
CA MET A 55 7.19 54.61 -64.77
C MET A 55 6.24 53.64 -65.49
N GLU A 56 5.42 52.89 -64.76
CA GLU A 56 4.49 51.89 -65.32
C GLU A 56 3.51 52.53 -66.33
N TYR A 57 2.79 53.59 -65.92
CA TYR A 57 1.90 54.34 -66.83
C TYR A 57 2.62 54.98 -68.03
N SER A 58 3.89 55.36 -67.87
CA SER A 58 4.67 55.91 -68.98
C SER A 58 5.01 54.82 -70.01
N TRP A 59 5.34 53.61 -69.55
CA TRP A 59 5.54 52.45 -70.43
C TRP A 59 4.25 52.00 -71.11
N GLU A 60 3.12 51.97 -70.41
CA GLU A 60 1.81 51.67 -71.01
C GLU A 60 1.40 52.68 -72.09
N SER A 61 1.72 53.96 -71.88
CA SER A 61 1.46 55.03 -72.86
C SER A 61 2.54 55.16 -73.95
N GLY A 62 3.58 54.32 -73.93
CA GLY A 62 4.63 54.23 -74.95
C GLY A 62 5.81 55.19 -74.76
N GLU A 63 5.87 55.95 -73.67
CA GLU A 63 7.01 56.78 -73.29
C GLU A 63 7.90 56.02 -72.28
N CYS A 64 8.88 55.25 -72.78
CA CYS A 64 9.77 54.41 -71.95
C CYS A 64 10.67 55.23 -70.99
N ARG A 65 10.15 55.69 -69.85
CA ARG A 65 10.93 56.32 -68.78
C ARG A 65 11.78 55.29 -68.05
N THR A 66 13.00 55.66 -67.67
CA THR A 66 13.98 54.79 -66.99
C THR A 66 14.31 55.36 -65.62
N VAL A 67 15.01 54.63 -64.76
CA VAL A 67 15.45 55.17 -63.46
C VAL A 67 16.24 56.49 -63.62
N GLU A 68 17.05 56.61 -64.68
CA GLU A 68 17.78 57.83 -65.01
C GLU A 68 16.88 59.03 -65.33
N THR A 69 15.65 58.82 -65.80
CA THR A 69 14.68 59.89 -66.08
C THR A 69 14.31 60.68 -64.82
N TYR A 70 14.36 60.04 -63.65
CA TYR A 70 14.01 60.65 -62.35
C TYR A 70 15.21 61.26 -61.63
N ARG A 71 16.44 60.99 -62.08
CA ARG A 71 17.68 61.49 -61.45
C ARG A 71 17.77 63.02 -61.34
N PRO A 72 17.29 63.85 -62.30
CA PRO A 72 17.28 65.31 -62.13
C PRO A 72 16.31 65.80 -61.03
N ILE A 73 15.30 65.00 -60.68
CA ILE A 73 14.17 65.41 -59.85
C ILE A 73 14.42 65.05 -58.38
N LEU A 74 14.88 63.82 -58.10
CA LEU A 74 15.03 63.26 -56.74
C LEU A 74 16.41 62.60 -56.51
N HIS A 75 17.49 63.27 -56.92
CA HIS A 75 18.85 62.72 -56.89
C HIS A 75 19.33 62.22 -55.50
N GLU A 76 18.94 62.89 -54.41
CA GLU A 76 19.28 62.46 -53.04
C GLU A 76 18.62 61.11 -52.70
N LEU A 77 17.40 60.86 -53.19
CA LEU A 77 16.65 59.64 -52.93
C LEU A 77 17.18 58.45 -53.73
N LEU A 78 17.57 58.68 -54.99
CA LEU A 78 18.23 57.67 -55.84
C LEU A 78 19.70 57.40 -55.45
N SER A 79 20.18 58.01 -54.36
CA SER A 79 21.45 57.64 -53.72
C SER A 79 21.27 56.53 -52.66
N ASP A 80 20.03 56.20 -52.29
CA ASP A 80 19.73 55.01 -51.48
C ASP A 80 19.71 53.75 -52.36
N SER A 81 20.53 52.77 -52.00
CA SER A 81 20.67 51.51 -52.74
C SER A 81 19.37 50.70 -52.79
N GLN A 82 18.50 50.77 -51.78
CA GLN A 82 17.26 49.99 -51.75
C GLN A 82 16.19 50.58 -52.67
N VAL A 83 16.06 51.91 -52.67
CA VAL A 83 15.20 52.64 -53.61
C VAL A 83 15.68 52.42 -55.04
N LEU A 84 17.00 52.52 -55.27
CA LEU A 84 17.59 52.32 -56.58
C LEU A 84 17.41 50.88 -57.09
N GLU A 85 17.57 49.87 -56.23
CA GLU A 85 17.31 48.47 -56.58
C GLU A 85 15.83 48.22 -56.93
N ALA A 86 14.89 48.75 -56.12
CA ALA A 86 13.47 48.60 -56.37
C ALA A 86 13.02 49.23 -57.71
N LEU A 87 13.47 50.44 -58.00
CA LEU A 87 13.17 51.13 -59.26
C LEU A 87 13.86 50.48 -60.47
N ALA A 88 15.10 50.00 -60.30
CA ALA A 88 15.82 49.27 -61.36
C ALA A 88 15.20 47.90 -61.65
N TYR A 89 14.65 47.22 -60.65
CA TYR A 89 13.88 45.99 -60.84
C TYR A 89 12.58 46.25 -61.60
N GLU A 90 11.92 47.38 -61.32
CA GLU A 90 10.74 47.82 -62.08
C GLU A 90 11.09 48.07 -63.56
N GLU A 91 12.16 48.83 -63.84
CA GLU A 91 12.64 49.06 -65.22
C GLU A 91 13.01 47.73 -65.91
N TYR A 92 13.71 46.81 -65.21
CA TYR A 92 14.04 45.49 -65.73
C TYR A 92 12.78 44.66 -66.05
N ARG A 93 11.78 44.63 -65.15
CA ARG A 93 10.52 43.91 -65.35
C ARG A 93 9.76 44.44 -66.57
N LEU A 94 9.57 45.76 -66.66
CA LEU A 94 8.88 46.42 -67.76
C LEU A 94 9.62 46.21 -69.10
N THR A 95 10.97 46.22 -69.08
CA THR A 95 11.80 45.94 -70.26
C THR A 95 11.63 44.49 -70.75
N VAL A 96 11.60 43.50 -69.85
CA VAL A 96 11.35 42.10 -70.21
C VAL A 96 9.91 41.91 -70.70
N GLN A 97 8.93 42.57 -70.08
CA GLN A 97 7.52 42.53 -70.49
C GLN A 97 7.28 43.16 -71.87
N SER A 98 8.04 44.19 -72.27
CA SER A 98 7.99 44.74 -73.64
C SER A 98 8.66 43.85 -74.70
N GLY A 99 9.11 42.65 -74.33
CA GLY A 99 9.74 41.67 -75.21
C GLY A 99 11.22 41.96 -75.51
N GLN A 100 11.84 42.96 -74.88
CA GLN A 100 13.26 43.23 -75.05
C GLN A 100 14.11 42.26 -74.24
N ARG A 101 15.16 41.72 -74.88
CA ARG A 101 16.09 40.78 -74.24
C ARG A 101 17.15 41.53 -73.45
N VAL A 102 16.90 41.69 -72.15
CA VAL A 102 17.85 42.20 -71.15
C VAL A 102 18.15 41.13 -70.10
N THR A 103 19.31 41.22 -69.45
CA THR A 103 19.69 40.31 -68.36
C THR A 103 19.94 41.09 -67.06
N PRO A 104 19.75 40.46 -65.88
CA PRO A 104 19.97 41.14 -64.60
C PRO A 104 21.37 41.74 -64.44
N GLU A 105 22.40 41.07 -64.96
CA GLU A 105 23.80 41.51 -64.86
C GLU A 105 24.04 42.87 -65.54
N LEU A 106 23.25 43.21 -66.56
CA LEU A 106 23.33 44.51 -67.23
C LEU A 106 22.80 45.64 -66.33
N TYR A 107 21.80 45.35 -65.49
CA TYR A 107 21.28 46.28 -64.48
C TYR A 107 22.21 46.38 -63.26
N ALA A 108 22.80 45.26 -62.83
CA ALA A 108 23.85 45.23 -61.81
C ALA A 108 25.03 46.14 -62.18
N GLN A 109 25.49 46.08 -63.45
CA GLN A 109 26.57 46.96 -63.93
C GLN A 109 26.12 48.41 -64.13
N ARG A 110 24.90 48.65 -64.64
CA ARG A 110 24.40 50.00 -64.94
C ARG A 110 24.11 50.84 -63.69
N TYR A 111 23.61 50.22 -62.63
CA TYR A 111 23.18 50.90 -61.41
C TYR A 111 23.97 50.52 -60.15
N ALA A 112 24.98 49.63 -60.26
CA ALA A 112 25.82 49.16 -59.15
C ALA A 112 25.04 48.49 -58.00
N ILE A 113 23.99 47.74 -58.34
CA ILE A 113 23.09 47.01 -57.43
C ILE A 113 23.33 45.49 -57.50
N ASP A 114 22.94 44.74 -56.46
CA ASP A 114 22.97 43.28 -56.47
C ASP A 114 21.69 42.72 -57.13
N THR A 115 21.85 41.99 -58.23
CA THR A 115 20.73 41.34 -58.95
C THR A 115 20.77 39.82 -58.83
N SER A 116 21.55 39.25 -57.92
CA SER A 116 21.77 37.80 -57.78
C SER A 116 20.51 37.00 -57.44
N LEU A 117 19.51 37.66 -56.84
CA LEU A 117 18.20 37.08 -56.50
C LEU A 117 17.13 37.27 -57.60
N TRP A 118 17.44 38.00 -58.67
CA TRP A 118 16.49 38.27 -59.75
C TRP A 118 16.38 37.03 -60.66
N ARG A 119 15.15 36.61 -60.99
CA ARG A 119 14.94 35.40 -61.80
C ARG A 119 15.46 35.57 -63.23
N VAL A 120 16.42 34.71 -63.60
CA VAL A 120 16.79 34.44 -64.99
C VAL A 120 15.81 33.43 -65.57
N PHE A 121 15.04 33.81 -66.59
CA PHE A 121 14.09 32.92 -67.26
C PHE A 121 14.81 32.01 -68.26
N SER A 122 14.87 30.71 -67.98
CA SER A 122 15.56 29.69 -68.80
C SER A 122 14.79 28.36 -68.81
N THR A 123 14.90 27.59 -69.89
CA THR A 123 14.02 26.45 -70.21
C THR A 123 14.78 25.19 -70.62
N ASP A 124 14.80 24.13 -69.78
CA ASP A 124 14.87 22.71 -70.21
C ASP A 124 14.72 21.70 -69.03
N ASN A 125 14.37 20.43 -69.30
CA ASN A 125 13.95 19.46 -68.26
C ASN A 125 14.10 17.94 -68.66
N SER A 126 14.64 17.05 -67.78
CA SER A 126 14.65 15.57 -68.01
C SER A 126 14.82 14.62 -66.79
N GLN A 127 13.77 13.81 -66.51
CA GLN A 127 13.67 12.38 -66.05
C GLN A 127 14.49 11.79 -64.83
N LYS A 128 13.84 11.28 -63.74
CA LYS A 128 13.39 9.88 -63.35
C LYS A 128 14.49 8.90 -62.83
N SER A 129 14.46 8.31 -61.61
CA SER A 129 13.60 7.27 -60.93
C SER A 129 13.98 5.79 -61.31
N ASP A 130 13.95 4.72 -60.48
CA ASP A 130 12.91 4.10 -59.62
C ASP A 130 13.45 3.02 -58.63
N ALA A 131 12.58 2.48 -57.74
CA ALA A 131 12.62 1.10 -57.21
C ALA A 131 11.18 0.55 -56.97
N SER A 132 10.93 -0.73 -57.24
CA SER A 132 9.60 -1.41 -57.22
C SER A 132 9.44 -2.37 -56.00
N HIS A 133 8.44 -3.25 -55.78
CA HIS A 133 7.33 -3.95 -56.49
C HIS A 133 6.38 -4.53 -55.38
N ASP A 134 5.18 -5.12 -55.55
CA ASP A 134 4.04 -5.09 -56.50
C ASP A 134 2.86 -5.85 -55.80
N GLY A 135 1.61 -5.99 -56.29
CA GLY A 135 0.96 -5.49 -57.51
C GLY A 135 -0.25 -6.37 -57.92
N ARG A 136 -1.44 -5.77 -58.09
CA ARG A 136 -2.69 -6.39 -58.59
C ARG A 136 -3.68 -5.28 -59.02
N ALA A 137 -4.76 -5.54 -59.78
CA ALA A 137 -4.91 -6.03 -61.16
C ALA A 137 -6.42 -6.23 -61.44
N SER A 138 -7.01 -5.92 -62.61
CA SER A 138 -6.55 -5.21 -63.82
C SER A 138 -7.79 -4.84 -64.67
N ALA A 139 -7.76 -3.74 -65.43
CA ALA A 139 -8.56 -3.55 -66.65
C ALA A 139 -7.96 -2.43 -67.54
N THR A 140 -7.45 -2.80 -68.71
CA THR A 140 -7.03 -1.91 -69.83
C THR A 140 -8.28 -1.33 -70.54
N ILE A 141 -8.24 -0.38 -71.49
CA ILE A 141 -7.49 -0.31 -72.78
C ILE A 141 -7.23 1.19 -73.20
N PRO A 142 -6.83 1.60 -74.44
CA PRO A 142 -5.57 2.36 -74.61
C PRO A 142 -5.67 3.74 -75.30
N GLY A 143 -4.53 4.44 -75.36
CA GLY A 143 -4.10 5.24 -76.52
C GLY A 143 -4.80 6.58 -76.78
N PHE A 144 -4.06 7.68 -76.56
CA PHE A 144 -4.04 8.83 -77.44
C PHE A 144 -2.68 9.55 -77.27
N PHE A 145 -1.91 9.60 -78.35
CA PHE A 145 -0.73 10.47 -78.49
C PHE A 145 -1.14 11.67 -79.33
N GLU A 146 -0.37 12.76 -79.23
CA GLU A 146 -0.37 13.93 -80.12
C GLU A 146 -1.56 14.90 -80.04
N GLU A 147 -1.29 16.13 -80.50
CA GLU A 147 -2.13 17.35 -80.48
C GLU A 147 -2.44 17.89 -79.05
N VAL A 148 -2.07 19.12 -78.64
CA VAL A 148 -1.68 20.33 -79.39
C VAL A 148 -0.49 21.01 -78.71
N GLY A 149 0.53 21.35 -79.48
CA GLY A 149 1.45 22.45 -79.16
C GLY A 149 1.03 23.73 -79.88
N LEU A 150 1.54 24.88 -79.43
CA LEU A 150 1.20 26.25 -79.87
C LEU A 150 -0.10 26.82 -79.28
N LEU A 151 0.09 27.88 -78.49
CA LEU A 151 -0.66 29.15 -78.32
C LEU A 151 -0.02 29.76 -77.05
N ALA A 152 1.06 30.55 -77.16
CA ALA A 152 1.05 31.98 -77.53
C ALA A 152 0.17 32.80 -76.56
N ASP A 153 0.77 33.77 -75.88
CA ASP A 153 0.11 34.64 -74.91
C ASP A 153 -1.07 35.41 -75.53
N GLU A 154 -2.25 35.27 -74.92
CA GLU A 154 -3.30 36.29 -74.94
C GLU A 154 -3.64 36.62 -73.49
N ALA A 155 -3.66 37.90 -73.14
CA ALA A 155 -4.02 38.35 -71.80
C ALA A 155 -5.52 38.10 -71.57
N VAL A 156 -5.84 37.18 -70.65
CA VAL A 156 -7.21 36.76 -70.38
C VAL A 156 -7.96 37.79 -69.53
N GLU A 157 -8.90 38.50 -70.13
CA GLU A 157 -9.82 39.37 -69.41
C GLU A 157 -10.81 38.57 -68.53
N LEU A 158 -11.04 39.03 -67.31
CA LEU A 158 -12.01 38.43 -66.37
C LEU A 158 -13.41 39.05 -66.56
N PRO A 159 -14.49 38.24 -66.67
CA PRO A 159 -15.84 38.75 -66.94
C PRO A 159 -16.36 39.68 -65.84
N GLN A 160 -17.31 40.56 -66.20
CA GLN A 160 -17.91 41.59 -65.36
C GLN A 160 -19.38 41.27 -65.00
N SER A 161 -19.95 42.05 -64.07
CA SER A 161 -21.39 41.93 -63.75
C SER A 161 -22.23 42.45 -64.93
N GLY A 162 -23.23 41.67 -65.35
CA GLY A 162 -24.04 41.92 -66.55
C GLY A 162 -23.65 41.05 -67.75
N ASP A 163 -22.46 40.43 -67.74
CA ASP A 163 -22.03 39.55 -68.83
C ASP A 163 -22.84 38.25 -68.88
N SER A 164 -22.92 37.65 -70.08
CA SER A 164 -23.50 36.33 -70.29
C SER A 164 -22.43 35.37 -70.79
N VAL A 165 -22.02 34.42 -69.94
CA VAL A 165 -20.92 33.48 -70.18
C VAL A 165 -21.45 32.04 -70.04
N LEU A 166 -21.31 31.22 -71.08
CA LEU A 166 -21.80 29.81 -71.10
C LEU A 166 -23.26 29.64 -70.66
N ASN A 167 -24.15 30.49 -71.16
CA ASN A 167 -25.58 30.50 -70.81
C ASN A 167 -25.88 30.77 -69.31
N PHE A 168 -24.87 31.25 -68.56
CA PHE A 168 -25.05 31.90 -67.27
C PHE A 168 -25.04 33.42 -67.45
N HIS A 169 -26.10 34.09 -66.99
CA HIS A 169 -26.14 35.55 -66.90
C HIS A 169 -25.64 35.99 -65.53
N LEU A 170 -24.55 36.77 -65.47
CA LEU A 170 -23.91 37.19 -64.23
C LEU A 170 -24.66 38.40 -63.63
N GLU A 171 -25.52 38.19 -62.62
CA GLU A 171 -26.32 39.27 -62.03
C GLU A 171 -25.45 40.29 -61.28
N ARG A 172 -24.57 39.80 -60.40
CA ARG A 172 -23.68 40.64 -59.58
C ARG A 172 -22.48 39.85 -59.06
N GLU A 173 -21.35 40.52 -58.92
CA GLU A 173 -20.21 40.02 -58.16
C GLU A 173 -20.59 39.92 -56.67
N ILE A 174 -20.38 38.76 -56.07
CA ILE A 174 -20.61 38.47 -54.64
C ILE A 174 -19.32 38.16 -53.87
N GLY A 175 -18.18 38.11 -54.56
CA GLY A 175 -16.87 38.00 -53.93
C GLY A 175 -15.73 38.15 -54.94
N ARG A 176 -14.70 38.94 -54.59
CA ARG A 176 -13.49 39.14 -55.38
C ARG A 176 -12.26 38.69 -54.58
N GLY A 177 -11.38 37.92 -55.21
CA GLY A 177 -10.07 37.55 -54.67
C GLY A 177 -8.97 37.77 -55.71
N ALA A 178 -7.71 37.69 -55.30
CA ALA A 178 -6.55 38.00 -56.16
C ALA A 178 -6.48 37.14 -57.45
N PHE A 179 -7.00 35.90 -57.41
CA PHE A 179 -6.93 34.94 -58.52
C PHE A 179 -8.31 34.37 -58.93
N ALA A 180 -9.39 34.89 -58.36
CA ALA A 180 -10.75 34.38 -58.60
C ALA A 180 -11.83 35.46 -58.43
N ARG A 181 -12.89 35.40 -59.23
CA ARG A 181 -14.11 36.23 -59.09
C ARG A 181 -15.33 35.34 -58.95
N VAL A 182 -16.23 35.70 -58.05
CA VAL A 182 -17.42 34.93 -57.69
C VAL A 182 -18.66 35.76 -57.97
N PHE A 183 -19.55 35.23 -58.80
CA PHE A 183 -20.78 35.90 -59.21
C PHE A 183 -22.01 35.12 -58.75
N LEU A 184 -23.05 35.84 -58.36
CA LEU A 184 -24.41 35.32 -58.41
C LEU A 184 -24.84 35.35 -59.88
N ALA A 185 -25.33 34.24 -60.40
CA ALA A 185 -25.70 34.10 -61.80
C ALA A 185 -27.02 33.34 -61.97
N ARG A 186 -27.76 33.63 -63.04
CA ARG A 186 -28.89 32.81 -63.50
C ARG A 186 -28.44 31.83 -64.57
N GLN A 187 -28.82 30.57 -64.44
CA GLN A 187 -28.61 29.57 -65.48
C GLN A 187 -29.84 29.51 -66.40
N GLY A 188 -29.78 30.16 -67.56
CA GLY A 188 -30.93 30.30 -68.47
C GLY A 188 -31.50 28.97 -68.96
N ASP A 189 -30.61 28.03 -69.32
CA ASP A 189 -30.99 26.69 -69.81
C ASP A 189 -31.70 25.82 -68.75
N LEU A 190 -31.69 26.22 -67.47
CA LEU A 190 -32.21 25.45 -66.35
C LEU A 190 -33.18 26.26 -65.47
N ALA A 191 -34.20 26.82 -66.12
CA ALA A 191 -35.32 27.55 -65.51
C ALA A 191 -34.90 28.79 -64.69
N ASP A 192 -33.90 29.55 -65.20
CA ASP A 192 -33.39 30.79 -64.61
C ASP A 192 -32.99 30.69 -63.12
N ARG A 193 -32.62 29.48 -62.68
CA ARG A 193 -32.24 29.22 -61.29
C ARG A 193 -30.99 30.01 -60.89
N LEU A 194 -31.00 30.52 -59.66
CA LEU A 194 -29.83 31.17 -59.08
C LEU A 194 -28.75 30.14 -58.72
N VAL A 195 -27.54 30.39 -59.20
CA VAL A 195 -26.32 29.63 -58.92
C VAL A 195 -25.20 30.59 -58.56
N VAL A 196 -24.15 30.05 -57.93
CA VAL A 196 -22.89 30.76 -57.76
C VAL A 196 -21.90 30.25 -58.79
N LEU A 197 -21.29 31.19 -59.52
CA LEU A 197 -20.30 30.91 -60.55
C LEU A 197 -18.96 31.53 -60.14
N LYS A 198 -17.96 30.68 -59.87
CA LYS A 198 -16.61 31.07 -59.45
C LYS A 198 -15.63 30.87 -60.60
N PHE A 199 -15.13 31.96 -61.18
CA PHE A 199 -14.06 31.96 -62.17
C PHE A 199 -12.69 31.96 -61.47
N VAL A 200 -11.77 31.13 -61.94
CA VAL A 200 -10.39 31.02 -61.47
C VAL A 200 -9.46 31.09 -62.68
N SER A 201 -8.37 31.85 -62.57
CA SER A 201 -7.35 31.93 -63.63
C SER A 201 -6.36 30.76 -63.52
N GLY A 202 -6.10 30.05 -64.63
CA GLY A 202 -5.13 28.95 -64.70
C GLY A 202 -5.75 27.54 -64.90
N SER A 203 -4.90 26.61 -65.36
CA SER A 203 -5.30 25.27 -65.83
C SER A 203 -4.91 24.13 -64.89
N THR A 204 -5.56 24.02 -63.74
CA THR A 204 -5.40 22.86 -62.83
C THR A 204 -6.46 21.77 -63.05
N LEU A 205 -6.16 20.53 -62.64
CA LEU A 205 -7.05 19.35 -62.72
C LEU A 205 -7.92 19.16 -61.45
N GLU A 206 -7.68 19.98 -60.43
CA GLU A 206 -8.24 19.84 -59.08
C GLU A 206 -9.78 19.95 -58.95
N PRO A 207 -10.51 20.77 -59.75
CA PRO A 207 -11.98 20.83 -59.67
C PRO A 207 -12.69 19.50 -59.92
N GLN A 208 -12.07 18.61 -60.71
CA GLN A 208 -12.64 17.29 -61.02
C GLN A 208 -12.60 16.33 -59.83
N HIS A 209 -11.65 16.51 -58.90
CA HIS A 209 -11.61 15.74 -57.65
C HIS A 209 -12.62 16.28 -56.64
N LEU A 210 -12.81 17.60 -56.57
CA LEU A 210 -13.83 18.21 -55.70
C LEU A 210 -15.25 17.89 -56.15
N ALA A 211 -15.52 17.78 -57.45
CA ALA A 211 -16.83 17.36 -57.97
C ALA A 211 -17.27 15.95 -57.53
N ARG A 212 -16.37 15.13 -56.98
CA ARG A 212 -16.66 13.80 -56.41
C ARG A 212 -16.97 13.83 -54.90
N LEU A 213 -16.87 14.99 -54.24
CA LEU A 213 -17.27 15.17 -52.85
C LEU A 213 -18.77 15.44 -52.77
N GLN A 214 -19.53 14.41 -52.38
CA GLN A 214 -20.96 14.52 -52.10
C GLN A 214 -21.19 14.17 -50.62
N HIS A 215 -21.41 15.20 -49.80
CA HIS A 215 -21.65 15.06 -48.37
C HIS A 215 -22.61 16.14 -47.86
N THR A 216 -23.42 15.82 -46.84
CA THR A 216 -24.41 16.73 -46.23
C THR A 216 -23.83 18.07 -45.76
N ASN A 217 -22.53 18.10 -45.44
CA ASN A 217 -21.82 19.25 -44.87
C ASN A 217 -20.70 19.80 -45.77
N ILE A 218 -20.76 19.52 -47.08
CA ILE A 218 -19.87 20.10 -48.10
C ILE A 218 -20.75 20.66 -49.21
N VAL A 219 -20.49 21.87 -49.70
CA VAL A 219 -21.24 22.44 -50.84
C VAL A 219 -20.96 21.60 -52.10
N PRO A 220 -21.99 21.03 -52.77
CA PRO A 220 -21.79 20.22 -53.95
C PRO A 220 -21.46 21.10 -55.17
N ILE A 221 -20.57 20.62 -56.04
CA ILE A 221 -20.31 21.26 -57.33
C ILE A 221 -21.32 20.71 -58.36
N TYR A 222 -22.06 21.59 -59.03
CA TYR A 222 -23.02 21.22 -60.07
C TYR A 222 -22.34 20.98 -61.42
N SER A 223 -21.39 21.83 -61.80
CA SER A 223 -20.62 21.69 -63.04
C SER A 223 -19.32 22.46 -62.98
N VAL A 224 -18.35 22.07 -63.82
CA VAL A 224 -17.11 22.81 -64.03
C VAL A 224 -16.94 22.99 -65.53
N HIS A 225 -16.65 24.22 -65.94
CA HIS A 225 -16.46 24.61 -67.33
C HIS A 225 -15.08 25.26 -67.53
N ARG A 226 -14.59 25.29 -68.76
CA ARG A 226 -13.37 26.01 -69.14
C ARG A 226 -13.68 26.96 -70.29
N VAL A 227 -13.27 28.21 -70.17
CA VAL A 227 -13.52 29.29 -71.16
C VAL A 227 -12.31 30.20 -71.17
N ASN A 228 -11.72 30.45 -72.35
CA ASN A 228 -10.66 31.45 -72.55
C ASN A 228 -9.54 31.37 -71.49
N GLY A 229 -9.05 30.16 -71.15
CA GLY A 229 -8.02 29.98 -70.12
C GLY A 229 -8.50 30.04 -68.65
N LEU A 230 -9.73 30.49 -68.40
CA LEU A 230 -10.38 30.47 -67.09
C LEU A 230 -11.07 29.12 -66.82
N THR A 231 -11.11 28.73 -65.56
CA THR A 231 -11.96 27.64 -65.06
C THR A 231 -13.14 28.22 -64.29
N ALA A 232 -14.37 27.91 -64.72
CA ALA A 232 -15.61 28.34 -64.06
C ALA A 232 -16.25 27.17 -63.29
N VAL A 233 -16.36 27.31 -61.97
CA VAL A 233 -16.99 26.32 -61.08
C VAL A 233 -18.40 26.80 -60.73
N CYS A 234 -19.40 25.99 -61.05
CA CYS A 234 -20.82 26.24 -60.77
C CYS A 234 -21.27 25.44 -59.55
N MET A 235 -21.84 26.12 -58.56
CA MET A 235 -22.36 25.54 -57.32
C MET A 235 -23.72 26.16 -56.96
N PRO A 236 -24.59 25.49 -56.20
CA PRO A 236 -25.88 26.05 -55.78
C PRO A 236 -25.68 27.32 -54.94
N PHE A 237 -26.60 28.27 -55.11
CA PHE A 237 -26.77 29.36 -54.16
C PHE A 237 -27.56 28.85 -52.94
N ILE A 238 -26.90 28.71 -51.79
CA ILE A 238 -27.49 28.17 -50.54
C ILE A 238 -27.71 29.30 -49.48
N GLY A 239 -27.49 30.55 -49.86
CA GLY A 239 -27.61 31.73 -49.00
C GLY A 239 -26.34 32.58 -48.98
N GLN A 240 -26.34 33.66 -48.20
CA GLN A 240 -25.22 34.61 -48.08
C GLN A 240 -24.53 34.57 -46.70
N ARG A 241 -25.06 33.83 -45.72
CA ARG A 241 -24.59 33.91 -44.32
C ARG A 241 -23.51 32.88 -44.02
N THR A 242 -22.38 33.34 -43.48
CA THR A 242 -21.26 32.50 -43.06
C THR A 242 -21.21 32.37 -41.54
N LEU A 243 -20.40 31.42 -41.04
CA LEU A 243 -20.08 31.31 -39.63
C LEU A 243 -19.30 32.54 -39.12
N SER A 244 -18.61 33.27 -40.02
CA SER A 244 -17.96 34.56 -39.70
C SER A 244 -18.98 35.60 -39.22
N ASP A 245 -20.16 35.65 -39.83
CA ASP A 245 -21.22 36.57 -39.44
C ASP A 245 -21.84 36.18 -38.08
N VAL A 246 -21.89 34.89 -37.76
CA VAL A 246 -22.26 34.40 -36.42
C VAL A 246 -21.21 34.82 -35.39
N ASN A 247 -19.92 34.63 -35.67
CA ASN A 247 -18.84 35.06 -34.78
C ASN A 247 -18.88 36.58 -34.54
N ARG A 248 -19.02 37.40 -35.59
CA ARG A 248 -19.18 38.87 -35.46
C ARG A 248 -20.37 39.24 -34.57
N THR A 249 -21.50 38.54 -34.71
CA THR A 249 -22.68 38.76 -33.85
C THR A 249 -22.40 38.41 -32.39
N LEU A 250 -21.62 37.35 -32.12
CA LEU A 250 -21.22 36.92 -30.78
C LEU A 250 -20.16 37.86 -30.16
N GLU A 251 -19.21 38.36 -30.95
CA GLU A 251 -18.20 39.35 -30.53
C GLU A 251 -18.83 40.71 -30.18
N GLN A 252 -19.85 41.14 -30.91
CA GLN A 252 -20.58 42.39 -30.68
C GLN A 252 -21.62 42.30 -29.54
N SER A 253 -21.87 41.12 -28.99
CA SER A 253 -22.86 40.89 -27.93
C SER A 253 -22.23 40.89 -26.54
N ASP A 254 -22.61 41.82 -25.66
CA ASP A 254 -22.15 41.92 -24.26
C ASP A 254 -22.40 40.65 -23.41
N ARG A 255 -23.22 39.72 -23.89
CA ARG A 255 -23.59 38.48 -23.18
C ARG A 255 -23.59 37.28 -24.11
N PHE A 256 -22.85 36.24 -23.74
CA PHE A 256 -22.89 34.95 -24.42
C PHE A 256 -24.28 34.30 -24.31
N PRO A 257 -24.74 33.53 -25.32
CA PRO A 257 -26.05 32.88 -25.29
C PRO A 257 -26.26 32.02 -24.05
N GLN A 258 -27.42 32.17 -23.39
CA GLN A 258 -27.73 31.47 -22.14
C GLN A 258 -28.51 30.16 -22.34
N SER A 259 -29.00 29.88 -23.55
CA SER A 259 -29.78 28.69 -23.88
C SER A 259 -29.53 28.22 -25.31
N GLY A 260 -29.80 26.95 -25.60
CA GLY A 260 -29.67 26.41 -26.95
C GLY A 260 -30.55 27.12 -27.98
N GLN A 261 -31.73 27.60 -27.57
CA GLN A 261 -32.62 28.40 -28.40
C GLN A 261 -32.03 29.78 -28.74
N ALA A 262 -31.41 30.46 -27.77
CA ALA A 262 -30.79 31.78 -28.00
C ALA A 262 -29.66 31.71 -29.04
N PHE A 263 -28.83 30.66 -28.99
CA PHE A 263 -27.78 30.42 -29.99
C PHE A 263 -28.36 30.08 -31.37
N LEU A 264 -29.43 29.27 -31.43
CA LEU A 264 -30.12 28.96 -32.69
C LEU A 264 -30.81 30.18 -33.30
N SER A 265 -31.37 31.10 -32.50
CA SER A 265 -31.87 32.38 -33.01
C SER A 265 -30.75 33.29 -33.53
N THR A 266 -29.56 33.28 -32.91
CA THR A 266 -28.39 33.99 -33.45
C THR A 266 -28.03 33.48 -34.84
N ILE A 267 -28.06 32.15 -35.06
CA ILE A 267 -27.81 31.52 -36.37
C ILE A 267 -28.90 31.84 -37.41
N ARG A 268 -30.17 31.94 -36.99
CA ARG A 268 -31.34 32.09 -37.89
C ARG A 268 -31.80 33.52 -38.15
N SER A 269 -31.26 34.52 -37.45
CA SER A 269 -31.62 35.93 -37.69
C SER A 269 -31.32 36.34 -39.15
N PRO A 270 -32.24 37.02 -39.85
CA PRO A 270 -31.95 37.64 -41.14
C PRO A 270 -30.88 38.74 -41.00
N LEU A 271 -30.09 38.98 -42.05
CA LEU A 271 -29.46 40.28 -42.25
C LEU A 271 -30.55 41.24 -42.75
N GLU A 272 -30.77 42.36 -42.06
CA GLU A 272 -31.82 43.33 -42.44
C GLU A 272 -31.49 44.16 -43.70
N ASP A 273 -30.26 44.07 -44.24
CA ASP A 273 -29.81 44.82 -45.42
C ASP A 273 -29.29 43.92 -46.57
N THR A 274 -30.19 43.23 -47.28
CA THR A 274 -30.10 43.04 -48.76
C THR A 274 -31.31 42.31 -49.33
N LEU A 275 -32.32 43.05 -49.83
CA LEU A 275 -33.19 42.69 -50.97
C LEU A 275 -34.25 43.79 -51.23
N LYS A 276 -33.81 45.00 -51.63
CA LYS A 276 -34.70 45.95 -52.32
C LYS A 276 -34.68 45.65 -53.82
N ILE A 277 -35.48 44.66 -54.24
CA ILE A 277 -35.83 44.52 -55.65
C ILE A 277 -36.86 45.62 -55.98
N PRO A 278 -36.63 46.48 -56.99
CA PRO A 278 -37.67 47.40 -57.45
C PRO A 278 -38.82 46.61 -58.07
N ASN A 279 -40.06 46.86 -57.64
CA ASN A 279 -41.24 46.31 -58.31
C ASN A 279 -41.28 46.79 -59.77
N THR A 280 -41.50 45.85 -60.69
CA THR A 280 -42.17 46.10 -61.97
C THR A 280 -43.35 45.15 -62.09
N ASP A 281 -44.53 45.71 -62.33
CA ASP A 281 -45.82 45.03 -62.22
C ASP A 281 -46.09 43.95 -63.28
N ASN A 282 -47.14 43.16 -62.97
CA ASN A 282 -47.86 42.19 -63.81
C ASN A 282 -47.24 40.79 -63.95
N ASP A 283 -47.72 39.86 -63.11
CA ASP A 283 -48.88 39.07 -63.56
C ASP A 283 -49.76 38.62 -62.38
N LYS A 284 -51.08 38.48 -62.62
CA LYS A 284 -52.06 37.94 -61.69
C LYS A 284 -52.61 36.63 -62.25
N SER A 285 -52.12 35.49 -61.76
CA SER A 285 -52.95 34.33 -61.33
C SER A 285 -52.13 33.04 -61.22
N ARG A 286 -52.13 32.45 -60.02
CA ARG A 286 -52.42 31.03 -59.77
C ARG A 286 -52.40 30.74 -58.28
N ASP A 287 -53.59 30.59 -57.71
CA ASP A 287 -53.76 30.06 -56.37
C ASP A 287 -53.41 28.57 -56.30
N SER A 288 -53.00 28.16 -55.10
CA SER A 288 -53.06 26.79 -54.56
C SER A 288 -52.33 25.68 -55.32
N GLN A 289 -51.18 25.28 -54.79
CA GLN A 289 -51.10 24.03 -53.98
C GLN A 289 -49.77 23.97 -53.23
N SER A 290 -49.80 24.31 -51.94
CA SER A 290 -48.72 23.99 -51.01
C SER A 290 -48.71 22.48 -50.77
N ILE A 291 -47.77 21.78 -51.40
CA ILE A 291 -47.52 20.37 -51.08
C ILE A 291 -46.72 20.34 -49.77
N ASP A 292 -47.43 20.17 -48.66
CA ASP A 292 -46.84 19.73 -47.39
C ASP A 292 -46.25 18.34 -47.60
N LEU A 293 -44.94 18.29 -47.85
CA LEU A 293 -44.13 17.07 -47.83
C LEU A 293 -43.41 17.00 -46.49
N ASP A 294 -43.56 15.86 -45.79
CA ASP A 294 -43.09 15.54 -44.43
C ASP A 294 -41.57 15.66 -44.21
N THR A 295 -41.03 16.86 -44.37
CA THR A 295 -39.60 17.18 -44.24
C THR A 295 -39.27 17.66 -42.82
N ASN A 296 -40.27 18.22 -42.12
CA ASN A 296 -40.14 18.72 -40.76
C ASN A 296 -39.89 17.62 -39.71
N GLU A 297 -40.40 16.39 -39.88
CA GLU A 297 -40.15 15.32 -38.89
C GLU A 297 -38.70 14.79 -38.97
N PHE A 298 -38.11 14.77 -40.16
CA PHE A 298 -36.76 14.21 -40.38
C PHE A 298 -35.65 15.15 -39.87
N VAL A 299 -35.83 16.47 -40.00
CA VAL A 299 -34.88 17.49 -39.51
C VAL A 299 -35.00 17.69 -38.00
N SER A 300 -36.23 17.73 -37.45
CA SER A 300 -36.50 17.91 -36.02
C SER A 300 -35.85 16.83 -35.13
N LYS A 301 -35.62 15.63 -35.66
CA LYS A 301 -34.93 14.54 -34.94
C LYS A 301 -33.41 14.72 -34.83
N ARG A 302 -32.74 15.41 -35.76
CA ARG A 302 -31.29 15.67 -35.70
C ARG A 302 -30.92 16.86 -34.80
N LEU A 303 -31.83 17.83 -34.67
CA LEU A 303 -31.70 18.96 -33.76
C LEU A 303 -32.78 18.96 -32.68
N ALA A 304 -32.93 17.84 -31.97
CA ALA A 304 -33.70 17.80 -30.72
C ALA A 304 -33.17 18.89 -29.77
N THR A 305 -33.96 19.93 -29.53
CA THR A 305 -33.51 21.24 -29.03
C THR A 305 -32.72 21.11 -27.72
N PRO A 306 -31.39 21.32 -27.73
CA PRO A 306 -30.60 21.17 -26.52
C PRO A 306 -30.96 22.25 -25.51
N GLN A 307 -31.04 21.88 -24.22
CA GLN A 307 -31.30 22.86 -23.16
C GLN A 307 -30.15 23.86 -23.02
N ASN A 308 -28.90 23.44 -23.28
CA ASN A 308 -27.70 24.25 -23.21
C ASN A 308 -27.14 24.57 -24.62
N TYR A 309 -26.66 25.79 -24.83
CA TYR A 309 -26.05 26.22 -26.09
C TYR A 309 -24.72 25.50 -26.39
N VAL A 310 -23.99 25.05 -25.37
CA VAL A 310 -22.75 24.27 -25.53
C VAL A 310 -23.00 23.01 -26.37
N ASP A 311 -24.12 22.32 -26.13
CA ASP A 311 -24.51 21.13 -26.90
C ASP A 311 -24.89 21.48 -28.35
N CYS A 312 -25.46 22.67 -28.60
CA CYS A 312 -25.71 23.16 -29.96
C CYS A 312 -24.40 23.37 -30.72
N ILE A 313 -23.41 24.01 -30.08
CA ILE A 313 -22.08 24.24 -30.67
C ILE A 313 -21.37 22.91 -30.94
N ILE A 314 -21.41 21.96 -30.01
CA ILE A 314 -20.86 20.61 -30.19
C ILE A 314 -21.48 19.92 -31.41
N ARG A 315 -22.80 20.02 -31.60
CA ARG A 315 -23.48 19.46 -32.79
C ARG A 315 -23.15 20.20 -34.09
N LEU A 316 -22.90 21.50 -34.04
CA LEU A 316 -22.46 22.28 -35.21
C LEU A 316 -21.03 21.88 -35.63
N VAL A 317 -20.11 21.82 -34.67
CA VAL A 317 -18.71 21.41 -34.88
C VAL A 317 -18.61 19.94 -35.28
N LEU A 318 -19.43 19.06 -34.72
CA LEU A 318 -19.52 17.65 -35.15
C LEU A 318 -19.89 17.54 -36.64
N GLN A 319 -20.86 18.31 -37.13
CA GLN A 319 -21.24 18.31 -38.54
C GLN A 319 -20.12 18.83 -39.47
N ILE A 320 -19.38 19.85 -39.04
CA ILE A 320 -18.18 20.33 -39.76
C ILE A 320 -17.10 19.24 -39.76
N ALA A 321 -16.86 18.58 -38.63
CA ALA A 321 -15.90 17.48 -38.52
C ALA A 321 -16.32 16.25 -39.36
N GLU A 322 -17.61 15.98 -39.52
CA GLU A 322 -18.14 14.94 -40.42
C GLU A 322 -17.86 15.28 -41.89
N GLY A 323 -18.02 16.55 -42.29
CA GLY A 323 -17.59 17.06 -43.61
C GLY A 323 -16.10 16.88 -43.86
N LEU A 324 -15.25 17.33 -42.92
CA LEU A 324 -13.80 17.15 -43.01
C LEU A 324 -13.41 15.67 -43.05
N SER A 325 -14.01 14.82 -42.22
CA SER A 325 -13.77 13.37 -42.21
C SER A 325 -14.07 12.73 -43.58
N HIS A 326 -15.16 13.14 -44.24
CA HIS A 326 -15.51 12.66 -45.58
C HIS A 326 -14.46 13.05 -46.65
N ALA A 327 -13.91 14.27 -46.57
CA ALA A 327 -12.85 14.75 -47.46
C ALA A 327 -11.48 14.11 -47.16
N HIS A 328 -11.10 14.03 -45.87
CA HIS A 328 -9.85 13.42 -45.40
C HIS A 328 -9.74 11.95 -45.81
N GLN A 329 -10.85 11.19 -45.73
CA GLN A 329 -10.93 9.80 -46.19
C GLN A 329 -10.69 9.63 -47.71
N ARG A 330 -10.80 10.71 -48.49
CA ARG A 330 -10.52 10.78 -49.94
C ARG A 330 -9.17 11.43 -50.25
N GLY A 331 -8.34 11.69 -49.24
CA GLY A 331 -7.03 12.31 -49.38
C GLY A 331 -7.05 13.83 -49.61
N ILE A 332 -8.21 14.48 -49.45
CA ILE A 332 -8.38 15.92 -49.67
C ILE A 332 -8.27 16.64 -48.33
N VAL A 333 -7.36 17.63 -48.25
CA VAL A 333 -7.11 18.49 -47.07
C VAL A 333 -7.54 19.90 -47.42
N HIS A 334 -8.27 20.59 -46.55
CA HIS A 334 -8.89 21.89 -46.87
C HIS A 334 -7.88 23.03 -46.92
N ARG A 335 -6.95 23.12 -45.95
CA ARG A 335 -5.87 24.12 -45.86
C ARG A 335 -6.28 25.60 -45.77
N ASP A 336 -7.56 25.96 -45.80
CA ASP A 336 -8.04 27.34 -45.54
C ASP A 336 -9.34 27.29 -44.71
N LEU A 337 -9.42 26.36 -43.74
CA LEU A 337 -10.63 26.23 -42.93
C LEU A 337 -10.72 27.42 -41.95
N LYS A 338 -11.68 28.30 -42.18
CA LYS A 338 -11.98 29.49 -41.37
C LYS A 338 -13.50 29.76 -41.36
N PRO A 339 -14.05 30.55 -40.43
CA PRO A 339 -15.48 30.82 -40.35
C PRO A 339 -16.11 31.40 -41.62
N ALA A 340 -15.36 32.13 -42.44
CA ALA A 340 -15.83 32.63 -43.74
C ALA A 340 -16.06 31.52 -44.78
N ASN A 341 -15.35 30.39 -44.68
CA ASN A 341 -15.46 29.25 -45.58
C ASN A 341 -16.45 28.19 -45.07
N ILE A 342 -17.34 28.57 -44.13
CA ILE A 342 -18.42 27.72 -43.62
C ILE A 342 -19.73 28.49 -43.80
N LEU A 343 -20.52 28.08 -44.79
CA LEU A 343 -21.86 28.62 -45.06
C LEU A 343 -22.87 28.00 -44.10
N LEU A 344 -23.93 28.74 -43.78
CA LEU A 344 -25.06 28.26 -42.99
C LEU A 344 -26.33 28.28 -43.85
N THR A 345 -27.05 27.15 -43.92
CA THR A 345 -28.39 27.09 -44.53
C THR A 345 -29.40 27.87 -43.67
N GLU A 346 -30.60 28.14 -44.22
CA GLU A 346 -31.71 28.75 -43.47
C GLU A 346 -32.09 27.93 -42.22
N ASP A 347 -31.99 26.60 -42.28
CA ASP A 347 -32.20 25.71 -41.13
C ASP A 347 -31.08 25.77 -40.07
N GLY A 348 -29.91 26.32 -40.43
CA GLY A 348 -28.71 26.39 -39.59
C GLY A 348 -27.73 25.22 -39.77
N LEU A 349 -27.77 24.50 -40.90
CA LEU A 349 -26.82 23.42 -41.20
C LEU A 349 -25.50 24.02 -41.73
N PRO A 350 -24.32 23.58 -41.24
CA PRO A 350 -23.04 24.06 -41.72
C PRO A 350 -22.61 23.31 -42.99
N LEU A 351 -22.15 24.06 -43.99
CA LEU A 351 -21.64 23.58 -45.27
C LEU A 351 -20.24 24.15 -45.51
N ILE A 352 -19.26 23.28 -45.67
CA ILE A 352 -17.88 23.67 -45.99
C ILE A 352 -17.80 24.14 -47.46
N LEU A 353 -17.26 25.34 -47.65
CA LEU A 353 -16.94 25.98 -48.93
C LEU A 353 -15.43 25.89 -49.21
N ASP A 354 -15.04 26.15 -50.46
CA ASP A 354 -13.67 26.52 -50.82
C ASP A 354 -12.54 25.62 -50.28
N PHE A 355 -12.70 24.30 -50.48
CA PHE A 355 -11.57 23.38 -50.52
C PHE A 355 -10.56 23.91 -51.55
N ASN A 356 -9.34 24.17 -51.10
CA ASN A 356 -8.48 25.13 -51.78
C ASN A 356 -8.01 24.65 -53.18
N LEU A 357 -8.62 25.24 -54.22
CA LEU A 357 -8.31 25.08 -55.65
C LEU A 357 -7.02 25.79 -56.12
N SER A 358 -6.19 26.26 -55.18
CA SER A 358 -4.93 26.95 -55.45
C SER A 358 -3.82 26.39 -54.56
N ALA A 359 -3.03 25.47 -55.13
CA ALA A 359 -1.80 24.98 -54.52
C ALA A 359 -0.68 26.05 -54.46
N ASP A 360 -0.83 27.15 -55.19
CA ASP A 360 0.19 28.18 -55.42
C ASP A 360 0.13 29.38 -54.46
N ILE A 361 -0.08 29.14 -53.16
CA ILE A 361 0.06 30.19 -52.11
C ILE A 361 1.48 30.81 -52.07
N VAL A 362 2.46 30.21 -52.76
CA VAL A 362 3.89 30.57 -52.68
C VAL A 362 4.40 31.29 -53.94
N VAL A 363 3.57 31.57 -54.95
CA VAL A 363 3.98 32.31 -56.16
C VAL A 363 3.36 33.71 -56.17
N ASN A 364 4.16 34.70 -55.71
CA ASN A 364 3.87 36.15 -55.71
C ASN A 364 2.67 36.63 -54.86
N GLY A 365 2.78 36.70 -53.52
CA GLY A 365 1.70 37.30 -52.73
C GLY A 365 1.83 37.41 -51.20
N ARG A 366 2.95 37.87 -50.65
CA ARG A 366 3.11 38.04 -49.17
C ARG A 366 2.03 38.92 -48.52
N ALA A 367 1.48 39.90 -49.24
CA ALA A 367 0.43 40.79 -48.75
C ALA A 367 -0.97 40.14 -48.66
N SER A 368 -1.34 39.26 -49.59
CA SER A 368 -2.71 38.71 -49.67
C SER A 368 -3.10 37.84 -48.47
N LEU A 369 -2.11 37.28 -47.76
CA LEU A 369 -2.32 36.49 -46.55
C LEU A 369 -2.64 37.35 -45.30
N LEU A 370 -2.20 38.61 -45.26
CA LEU A 370 -2.60 39.56 -44.23
C LEU A 370 -4.03 40.06 -44.46
N VAL A 371 -4.35 40.47 -45.69
CA VAL A 371 -5.66 41.05 -46.05
C VAL A 371 -6.81 40.02 -45.90
N GLY A 372 -6.55 38.73 -46.15
CA GLY A 372 -7.57 37.68 -46.16
C GLY A 372 -7.94 37.04 -44.81
N GLY A 373 -7.34 37.47 -43.70
CA GLY A 373 -7.70 37.05 -42.34
C GLY A 373 -7.52 35.55 -42.00
N THR A 374 -6.77 34.77 -42.79
CA THR A 374 -6.60 33.32 -42.56
C THR A 374 -5.61 32.98 -41.44
N LEU A 375 -4.52 33.76 -41.29
CA LEU A 375 -3.41 33.44 -40.36
C LEU A 375 -3.85 33.05 -38.92
N PRO A 376 -4.89 33.66 -38.30
CA PRO A 376 -5.39 33.28 -36.96
C PRO A 376 -5.89 31.84 -36.81
N TYR A 377 -6.23 31.13 -37.90
CA TYR A 377 -6.75 29.76 -37.88
C TYR A 377 -5.72 28.70 -38.29
N MET A 378 -4.60 29.07 -38.87
CA MET A 378 -3.57 28.13 -39.35
C MET A 378 -2.86 27.40 -38.20
N ALA A 379 -2.42 26.16 -38.43
CA ALA A 379 -1.61 25.40 -37.50
C ALA A 379 -0.12 25.83 -37.48
N PRO A 380 0.67 25.53 -36.44
CA PRO A 380 2.10 25.88 -36.38
C PRO A 380 2.93 25.32 -37.54
N GLU A 381 2.68 24.08 -37.94
CA GLU A 381 3.34 23.43 -39.08
C GLU A 381 2.89 24.01 -40.43
N HIS A 382 1.66 24.51 -40.50
CA HIS A 382 1.12 25.16 -41.70
C HIS A 382 1.75 26.55 -41.88
N LEU A 383 1.81 27.36 -40.82
CA LEU A 383 2.60 28.60 -40.81
C LEU A 383 4.07 28.36 -41.19
N SER A 384 4.68 27.30 -40.65
CA SER A 384 6.05 26.92 -40.99
C SER A 384 6.22 26.53 -42.45
N ALA A 385 5.24 25.81 -43.03
CA ALA A 385 5.25 25.40 -44.44
C ALA A 385 5.08 26.59 -45.40
N ILE A 386 4.36 27.65 -45.02
CA ILE A 386 4.28 28.88 -45.81
C ILE A 386 5.61 29.64 -45.78
N ALA A 387 6.27 29.69 -44.63
CA ALA A 387 7.54 30.41 -44.48
C ALA A 387 8.75 29.69 -45.10
N ARG A 388 8.77 28.34 -45.13
CA ARG A 388 9.97 27.54 -45.47
C ARG A 388 9.72 26.38 -46.44
N GLY A 389 8.49 26.21 -46.93
CA GLY A 389 8.06 25.00 -47.64
C GLY A 389 7.79 23.83 -46.68
N GLY A 390 6.88 22.92 -47.09
CA GLY A 390 6.56 21.73 -46.29
C GLY A 390 5.27 21.03 -46.73
N LYS A 391 5.06 19.80 -46.25
CA LYS A 391 3.80 19.06 -46.46
C LYS A 391 2.80 19.38 -45.35
N ILE A 392 1.63 19.86 -45.72
CA ILE A 392 0.51 20.13 -44.80
C ILE A 392 -0.44 18.92 -44.81
N GLY A 393 -0.66 18.32 -43.64
CA GLY A 393 -1.55 17.15 -43.45
C GLY A 393 -2.88 17.50 -42.78
N VAL A 394 -3.75 16.48 -42.64
CA VAL A 394 -5.10 16.58 -42.05
C VAL A 394 -5.13 17.20 -40.65
N GLY A 395 -4.04 17.07 -39.88
CA GLY A 395 -3.89 17.69 -38.56
C GLY A 395 -3.99 19.21 -38.57
N SER A 396 -3.69 19.88 -39.70
CA SER A 396 -3.87 21.33 -39.81
C SER A 396 -5.35 21.71 -39.83
N ASP A 397 -6.21 20.99 -40.55
CA ASP A 397 -7.65 21.27 -40.58
C ASP A 397 -8.28 21.01 -39.21
N ILE A 398 -7.81 19.99 -38.48
CA ILE A 398 -8.24 19.69 -37.10
C ILE A 398 -7.87 20.81 -36.14
N PHE A 399 -6.67 21.40 -36.28
CA PHE A 399 -6.26 22.57 -35.50
C PHE A 399 -7.13 23.80 -35.84
N SER A 400 -7.36 24.06 -37.13
CA SER A 400 -8.21 25.17 -37.58
C SER A 400 -9.65 25.03 -37.07
N LEU A 401 -10.22 23.82 -37.10
CA LEU A 401 -11.51 23.54 -36.48
C LEU A 401 -11.47 23.68 -34.96
N GLY A 402 -10.34 23.37 -34.31
CA GLY A 402 -10.12 23.62 -32.88
C GLY A 402 -10.17 25.11 -32.52
N VAL A 403 -9.61 25.98 -33.37
CA VAL A 403 -9.68 27.44 -33.20
C VAL A 403 -11.13 27.91 -33.34
N ILE A 404 -11.84 27.45 -34.38
CA ILE A 404 -13.27 27.76 -34.60
C ILE A 404 -14.13 27.27 -33.43
N PHE A 405 -13.86 26.07 -32.91
CA PHE A 405 -14.62 25.50 -31.79
C PHE A 405 -14.38 26.27 -30.49
N PHE A 406 -13.14 26.68 -30.21
CA PHE A 406 -12.81 27.55 -29.08
C PHE A 406 -13.51 28.91 -29.19
N GLU A 407 -13.48 29.53 -30.37
CA GLU A 407 -14.10 30.82 -30.66
C GLU A 407 -15.62 30.76 -30.49
N LEU A 408 -16.28 29.74 -31.05
CA LEU A 408 -17.72 29.51 -30.86
C LEU A 408 -18.13 29.22 -29.41
N LEU A 409 -17.25 28.67 -28.59
CA LEU A 409 -17.53 28.36 -27.18
C LEU A 409 -17.30 29.55 -26.22
N THR A 410 -16.50 30.54 -26.63
CA THR A 410 -16.00 31.60 -25.72
C THR A 410 -16.18 33.03 -26.23
N GLY A 411 -16.50 33.21 -27.52
CA GLY A 411 -16.56 34.53 -28.17
C GLY A 411 -15.20 35.19 -28.39
N LYS A 412 -14.09 34.46 -28.18
CA LYS A 412 -12.72 34.95 -28.30
C LYS A 412 -11.82 33.90 -28.93
N ARG A 413 -10.77 34.33 -29.63
CA ARG A 413 -9.76 33.41 -30.19
C ARG A 413 -8.83 32.90 -29.08
N PRO A 414 -8.28 31.67 -29.22
CA PRO A 414 -7.33 31.10 -28.26
C PRO A 414 -5.91 31.69 -28.34
N PHE A 415 -5.59 32.43 -29.41
CA PHE A 415 -4.27 32.97 -29.71
C PHE A 415 -4.39 34.42 -30.18
N SER A 416 -3.32 35.18 -30.02
CA SER A 416 -3.24 36.60 -30.33
C SER A 416 -3.12 36.86 -31.83
N VAL A 417 -3.46 38.08 -32.26
CA VAL A 417 -3.10 38.61 -33.58
C VAL A 417 -1.96 39.59 -33.36
N PHE A 418 -0.93 39.53 -34.22
CA PHE A 418 0.26 40.38 -34.10
C PHE A 418 0.36 41.32 -35.29
N GLU A 419 0.82 42.54 -35.02
CA GLU A 419 1.26 43.53 -36.01
C GLU A 419 2.78 43.44 -36.22
N GLY A 420 3.26 43.82 -37.40
CA GLY A 420 4.67 43.76 -37.79
C GLY A 420 4.85 43.17 -39.20
N THR A 421 6.10 42.89 -39.60
CA THR A 421 6.36 42.27 -40.90
C THR A 421 5.82 40.84 -40.95
N PHE A 422 5.49 40.35 -42.15
CA PHE A 422 4.94 38.98 -42.33
C PHE A 422 5.79 37.89 -41.66
N GLU A 423 7.12 37.97 -41.76
CA GLU A 423 8.01 36.97 -41.17
C GLU A 423 8.02 37.06 -39.63
N GLU A 424 8.06 38.26 -39.05
CA GLU A 424 7.98 38.45 -37.59
C GLU A 424 6.65 37.97 -37.02
N VAL A 425 5.53 38.32 -37.67
CA VAL A 425 4.18 37.89 -37.29
C VAL A 425 4.09 36.37 -37.33
N VAL A 426 4.53 35.73 -38.42
CA VAL A 426 4.52 34.27 -38.55
C VAL A 426 5.39 33.59 -37.48
N GLN A 427 6.60 34.09 -37.21
CA GLN A 427 7.44 33.52 -36.14
C GLN A 427 6.82 33.69 -34.75
N ARG A 428 6.22 34.86 -34.43
CA ARG A 428 5.52 35.09 -33.16
C ARG A 428 4.33 34.15 -32.99
N MET A 429 3.52 33.96 -34.03
CA MET A 429 2.38 33.04 -34.00
C MET A 429 2.82 31.57 -33.85
N ILE A 430 3.93 31.16 -34.46
CA ILE A 430 4.51 29.82 -34.24
C ILE A 430 4.98 29.64 -32.79
N LEU A 431 5.60 30.67 -32.19
CA LEU A 431 6.07 30.63 -30.80
C LEU A 431 4.91 30.61 -29.79
N GLU A 432 3.88 31.43 -29.98
CA GLU A 432 2.68 31.44 -29.13
C GLU A 432 1.96 30.08 -29.17
N ARG A 433 1.70 29.57 -30.37
CA ARG A 433 0.99 28.28 -30.57
C ARG A 433 1.81 27.04 -30.19
N ARG A 434 3.08 27.20 -29.81
CA ARG A 434 3.89 26.14 -29.17
C ARG A 434 3.65 26.05 -27.66
N GLN A 435 3.09 27.08 -27.05
CA GLN A 435 2.68 27.05 -25.65
C GLN A 435 1.34 26.29 -25.52
N PRO A 436 1.01 25.75 -24.33
CA PRO A 436 -0.31 25.16 -24.09
C PRO A 436 -1.42 26.19 -24.35
N SER A 437 -2.43 25.80 -25.14
CA SER A 437 -3.59 26.66 -25.42
C SER A 437 -4.34 27.01 -24.11
N PRO A 438 -4.97 28.20 -24.02
CA PRO A 438 -5.82 28.52 -22.87
C PRO A 438 -6.96 27.51 -22.73
N SER A 439 -7.39 27.25 -21.50
CA SER A 439 -8.61 26.45 -21.23
C SER A 439 -9.84 27.29 -21.58
N ALA A 440 -10.67 26.81 -22.50
CA ALA A 440 -11.94 27.43 -22.86
C ALA A 440 -12.86 27.53 -21.64
N ARG A 441 -12.83 26.51 -20.77
CA ARG A 441 -13.60 26.46 -19.52
C ARG A 441 -13.24 27.58 -18.53
N ASN A 442 -12.01 28.09 -18.55
CA ASN A 442 -11.63 29.23 -17.70
C ASN A 442 -12.28 30.54 -18.18
N LEU A 443 -12.53 30.68 -19.48
CA LEU A 443 -13.27 31.81 -20.05
C LEU A 443 -14.79 31.60 -19.94
N ASN A 444 -15.25 30.36 -20.01
CA ASN A 444 -16.67 30.00 -19.96
C ASN A 444 -16.94 28.76 -19.09
N PRO A 445 -17.31 28.94 -17.80
CA PRO A 445 -17.51 27.84 -16.85
C PRO A 445 -18.60 26.83 -17.21
N ALA A 446 -19.50 27.15 -18.16
CA ALA A 446 -20.54 26.24 -18.64
C ALA A 446 -19.98 25.07 -19.48
N ILE A 447 -18.73 25.15 -19.94
CA ILE A 447 -18.07 24.11 -20.75
C ILE A 447 -17.69 22.90 -19.88
N PRO A 448 -18.17 21.68 -20.17
CA PRO A 448 -17.76 20.44 -19.48
C PRO A 448 -16.25 20.19 -19.58
N ARG A 449 -15.63 19.55 -18.57
CA ARG A 449 -14.17 19.33 -18.61
C ARG A 449 -13.76 18.38 -19.74
N SER A 450 -14.64 17.46 -20.11
CA SER A 450 -14.44 16.59 -21.28
C SER A 450 -14.39 17.38 -22.59
N VAL A 451 -15.23 18.40 -22.77
CA VAL A 451 -15.26 19.26 -23.97
C VAL A 451 -14.03 20.16 -24.04
N ASP A 452 -13.65 20.77 -22.92
CA ASP A 452 -12.41 21.56 -22.79
C ASP A 452 -11.16 20.74 -23.16
N ALA A 453 -11.14 19.45 -22.79
CA ALA A 453 -10.07 18.53 -23.14
C ALA A 453 -10.09 18.13 -24.64
N VAL A 454 -11.26 18.02 -25.29
CA VAL A 454 -11.38 17.83 -26.75
C VAL A 454 -10.84 19.06 -27.50
N VAL A 455 -11.24 20.27 -27.09
CA VAL A 455 -10.73 21.53 -27.68
C VAL A 455 -9.21 21.63 -27.54
N SER A 456 -8.69 21.35 -26.34
CA SER A 456 -7.24 21.33 -26.05
C SER A 456 -6.49 20.30 -26.90
N ARG A 457 -7.13 19.15 -27.20
CA ARG A 457 -6.55 18.09 -28.07
C ARG A 457 -6.50 18.54 -29.53
N CYS A 458 -7.48 19.29 -30.02
CA CYS A 458 -7.43 19.88 -31.36
C CYS A 458 -6.33 20.97 -31.47
N LEU A 459 -6.17 21.78 -30.42
CA LEU A 459 -5.22 22.90 -30.36
C LEU A 459 -3.77 22.50 -29.97
N ALA A 460 -3.46 21.21 -29.83
CA ALA A 460 -2.12 20.78 -29.43
C ALA A 460 -1.06 21.21 -30.46
N ALA A 461 0.06 21.78 -30.01
CA ALA A 461 1.11 22.31 -30.88
C ALA A 461 1.66 21.25 -31.85
N ASP A 462 2.00 20.08 -31.33
CA ASP A 462 2.47 18.91 -32.09
C ASP A 462 1.31 18.18 -32.79
N PRO A 463 1.34 17.99 -34.13
CA PRO A 463 0.35 17.22 -34.86
C PRO A 463 0.16 15.76 -34.38
N ALA A 464 1.21 15.08 -33.89
CA ALA A 464 1.07 13.72 -33.35
C ALA A 464 0.29 13.71 -32.01
N SER A 465 0.30 14.83 -31.29
CA SER A 465 -0.47 15.07 -30.08
C SER A 465 -1.91 15.53 -30.34
N ARG A 466 -2.35 15.68 -31.60
CA ARG A 466 -3.76 15.95 -31.96
C ARG A 466 -4.57 14.67 -32.18
N TYR A 467 -5.83 14.82 -32.56
CA TYR A 467 -6.57 13.75 -33.23
C TYR A 467 -5.90 13.40 -34.56
N GLN A 468 -5.75 12.11 -34.87
CA GLN A 468 -5.04 11.66 -36.07
C GLN A 468 -5.95 11.66 -37.31
N SER A 469 -7.26 11.65 -37.11
CA SER A 469 -8.28 11.87 -38.13
C SER A 469 -9.43 12.72 -37.59
N ALA A 470 -10.16 13.40 -38.48
CA ALA A 470 -11.42 14.04 -38.09
C ALA A 470 -12.48 13.01 -37.60
N THR A 471 -12.37 11.74 -38.01
CA THR A 471 -13.22 10.65 -37.51
C THR A 471 -13.06 10.42 -36.01
N ASP A 472 -11.84 10.48 -35.48
CA ASP A 472 -11.55 10.31 -34.05
C ASP A 472 -12.16 11.46 -33.23
N LEU A 473 -12.15 12.69 -33.78
CA LEU A 473 -12.82 13.86 -33.20
C LEU A 473 -14.34 13.66 -33.18
N CYS A 474 -14.94 13.20 -34.30
CA CYS A 474 -16.38 12.90 -34.35
C CYS A 474 -16.81 11.85 -33.31
N GLU A 475 -16.00 10.80 -33.11
CA GLU A 475 -16.27 9.75 -32.10
C GLU A 475 -16.29 10.31 -30.68
N ASP A 476 -15.32 11.15 -30.30
CA ASP A 476 -15.30 11.78 -28.97
C ASP A 476 -16.45 12.79 -28.77
N LEU A 477 -16.78 13.60 -29.79
CA LEU A 477 -17.92 14.54 -29.73
C LEU A 477 -19.27 13.82 -29.61
N ARG A 478 -19.48 12.73 -30.37
CA ARG A 478 -20.68 11.88 -30.25
C ARG A 478 -20.77 11.22 -28.87
N ARG A 479 -19.67 10.63 -28.39
CA ARG A 479 -19.59 10.03 -27.04
C ARG A 479 -19.92 11.04 -25.95
N HIS A 480 -19.51 12.30 -26.08
CA HIS A 480 -19.90 13.34 -25.14
C HIS A 480 -21.43 13.53 -25.10
N LEU A 481 -22.06 13.74 -26.27
CA LEU A 481 -23.51 13.92 -26.41
C LEU A 481 -24.29 12.70 -25.88
N ASP A 482 -23.79 11.49 -26.13
CA ASP A 482 -24.40 10.22 -25.69
C ASP A 482 -24.13 9.89 -24.20
N ASN A 483 -23.51 10.80 -23.44
CA ASN A 483 -23.11 10.60 -22.04
C ASN A 483 -22.18 9.38 -21.81
N LEU A 484 -21.37 9.03 -22.81
CA LEU A 484 -20.36 7.99 -22.76
C LEU A 484 -18.98 8.55 -22.33
N PRO A 485 -18.07 7.69 -21.84
CA PRO A 485 -16.66 8.05 -21.69
C PRO A 485 -16.01 8.33 -23.05
N LEU A 486 -15.23 9.41 -23.12
CA LEU A 486 -14.39 9.72 -24.27
C LEU A 486 -13.39 8.57 -24.54
N ARG A 487 -12.98 8.41 -25.80
CA ARG A 487 -12.10 7.34 -26.28
C ARG A 487 -10.67 7.80 -26.52
N HIS A 488 -10.51 8.95 -27.19
CA HIS A 488 -9.19 9.43 -27.62
C HIS A 488 -8.61 10.48 -26.67
N VAL A 489 -9.44 11.05 -25.79
CA VAL A 489 -9.07 11.99 -24.72
C VAL A 489 -9.50 11.44 -23.35
N PRO A 490 -8.67 11.54 -22.29
CA PRO A 490 -9.00 10.98 -20.98
C PRO A 490 -10.02 11.84 -20.20
N ASP A 491 -11.16 11.24 -19.82
CA ASP A 491 -12.15 11.83 -18.88
C ASP A 491 -11.58 11.90 -17.44
N ARG A 492 -10.79 12.95 -17.14
CA ARG A 492 -10.12 13.15 -15.83
C ARG A 492 -11.07 13.49 -14.67
N SER A 493 -12.33 13.83 -14.95
CA SER A 493 -13.29 14.37 -13.97
C SER A 493 -14.17 13.27 -13.36
N LEU A 494 -13.85 12.82 -12.13
CA LEU A 494 -14.67 11.81 -11.43
C LEU A 494 -16.16 12.22 -11.26
N PRO A 495 -16.51 13.47 -10.87
CA PRO A 495 -17.91 13.89 -10.75
C PRO A 495 -18.67 13.89 -12.08
N GLU A 496 -17.97 14.11 -13.19
CA GLU A 496 -18.56 14.09 -14.53
C GLU A 496 -18.81 12.66 -15.00
N ARG A 497 -17.89 11.74 -14.69
CA ARG A 497 -18.05 10.30 -14.95
C ARG A 497 -19.20 9.70 -14.14
N THR A 498 -19.37 10.08 -12.87
CA THR A 498 -20.51 9.63 -12.06
C THR A 498 -21.82 10.24 -12.56
N ALA A 499 -21.87 11.52 -12.92
CA ALA A 499 -23.05 12.14 -13.55
C ALA A 499 -23.45 11.45 -14.87
N LYS A 500 -22.48 11.20 -15.77
CA LYS A 500 -22.67 10.40 -17.01
C LYS A 500 -23.15 8.97 -16.72
N TRP A 501 -22.76 8.35 -15.60
CA TRP A 501 -23.22 7.02 -15.21
C TRP A 501 -24.64 7.02 -14.63
N VAL A 502 -24.97 7.96 -13.73
CA VAL A 502 -26.30 8.10 -13.13
C VAL A 502 -27.37 8.33 -14.20
N ARG A 503 -27.09 9.20 -15.19
CA ARG A 503 -28.00 9.43 -16.34
C ARG A 503 -28.28 8.16 -17.16
N ARG A 504 -27.35 7.20 -17.20
CA ARG A 504 -27.49 5.92 -17.93
C ARG A 504 -28.16 4.81 -17.12
N HIS A 505 -28.15 4.88 -15.77
CA HIS A 505 -28.67 3.83 -14.90
C HIS A 505 -29.66 4.33 -13.82
N PRO A 506 -30.75 5.04 -14.20
CA PRO A 506 -31.66 5.70 -13.24
C PRO A 506 -32.38 4.74 -12.26
N ARG A 507 -32.43 3.43 -12.58
CA ARG A 507 -33.04 2.41 -11.71
C ARG A 507 -32.11 1.93 -10.58
N ILE A 508 -30.79 2.02 -10.75
CA ILE A 508 -29.81 1.55 -9.76
C ILE A 508 -29.56 2.63 -8.70
N SER A 509 -29.76 3.91 -9.04
CA SER A 509 -29.74 5.06 -8.14
C SER A 509 -31.01 5.23 -7.28
N SER A 510 -31.85 4.20 -7.14
CA SER A 510 -33.03 4.28 -6.29
C SER A 510 -32.63 4.28 -4.81
N ALA A 511 -33.30 5.09 -3.98
CA ALA A 511 -33.02 5.16 -2.54
C ALA A 511 -33.11 3.80 -1.85
N SER A 512 -34.04 2.93 -2.30
CA SER A 512 -34.21 1.56 -1.82
C SER A 512 -32.98 0.67 -2.07
N SER A 513 -32.34 0.81 -3.23
CA SER A 513 -31.12 0.06 -3.59
C SER A 513 -29.91 0.52 -2.77
N VAL A 514 -29.80 1.84 -2.54
CA VAL A 514 -28.75 2.40 -1.66
C VAL A 514 -28.97 1.95 -0.22
N ALA A 515 -30.20 2.01 0.29
CA ALA A 515 -30.53 1.59 1.65
C ALA A 515 -30.27 0.09 1.90
N THR A 516 -30.57 -0.79 0.93
CA THR A 516 -30.25 -2.23 1.06
C THR A 516 -28.76 -2.51 1.04
N LEU A 517 -28.00 -1.85 0.16
CA LEU A 517 -26.53 -1.96 0.15
C LEU A 517 -25.89 -1.40 1.42
N SER A 518 -26.36 -0.26 1.93
CA SER A 518 -25.90 0.31 3.20
C SER A 518 -26.25 -0.56 4.40
N GLY A 519 -27.45 -1.15 4.43
CA GLY A 519 -27.87 -2.10 5.47
C GLY A 519 -27.02 -3.38 5.45
N ALA A 520 -26.76 -3.94 4.26
CA ALA A 520 -25.88 -5.09 4.10
C ALA A 520 -24.43 -4.79 4.53
N ALA A 521 -23.91 -3.62 4.17
CA ALA A 521 -22.58 -3.17 4.59
C ALA A 521 -22.50 -2.98 6.12
N LEU A 522 -23.53 -2.40 6.74
CA LEU A 522 -23.57 -2.21 8.20
C LEU A 522 -23.66 -3.55 8.94
N LEU A 523 -24.46 -4.50 8.45
CA LEU A 523 -24.50 -5.87 8.98
C LEU A 523 -23.15 -6.60 8.82
N ALA A 524 -22.47 -6.42 7.68
CA ALA A 524 -21.14 -6.97 7.46
C ALA A 524 -20.10 -6.36 8.42
N CYS A 525 -20.11 -5.03 8.60
CA CYS A 525 -19.25 -4.36 9.58
C CYS A 525 -19.53 -4.81 11.02
N LEU A 526 -20.80 -5.01 11.39
CA LEU A 526 -21.19 -5.55 12.69
C LEU A 526 -20.69 -6.98 12.89
N ALA A 527 -20.85 -7.85 11.88
CA ALA A 527 -20.35 -9.23 11.92
C ALA A 527 -18.82 -9.29 12.04
N ILE A 528 -18.09 -8.44 11.30
CA ILE A 528 -16.63 -8.29 11.41
C ILE A 528 -16.24 -7.78 12.79
N GLY A 529 -16.98 -6.80 13.34
CA GLY A 529 -16.75 -6.26 14.69
C GLY A 529 -16.95 -7.30 15.78
N ILE A 530 -18.02 -8.11 15.71
CA ILE A 530 -18.27 -9.21 16.64
C ILE A 530 -17.20 -10.30 16.51
N HIS A 531 -16.79 -10.66 15.28
CA HIS A 531 -15.70 -11.62 15.05
C HIS A 531 -14.37 -11.13 15.65
N TRP A 532 -14.01 -9.86 15.42
CA TRP A 532 -12.79 -9.26 15.94
C TRP A 532 -12.81 -9.12 17.47
N TRP A 533 -13.96 -8.77 18.06
CA TRP A 533 -14.15 -8.74 19.50
C TRP A 533 -14.01 -10.15 20.12
N ALA A 534 -14.64 -11.16 19.54
CA ALA A 534 -14.55 -12.53 20.02
C ALA A 534 -13.12 -13.09 19.92
N GLU A 535 -12.44 -12.82 18.80
CA GLU A 535 -11.02 -13.18 18.62
C GLU A 535 -10.12 -12.45 19.63
N SER A 536 -10.33 -11.15 19.86
CA SER A 536 -9.61 -10.39 20.89
C SER A 536 -9.77 -10.99 22.29
N LYS A 537 -10.99 -11.43 22.66
CA LYS A 537 -11.23 -12.12 23.92
C LYS A 537 -10.57 -13.49 23.99
N PHE A 538 -10.56 -14.25 22.90
CA PHE A 538 -9.80 -15.50 22.82
C PHE A 538 -8.30 -15.28 23.03
N GLN A 539 -7.71 -14.22 22.44
CA GLN A 539 -6.29 -13.89 22.67
C GLN A 539 -5.99 -13.52 24.14
N VAL A 540 -6.90 -12.81 24.83
CA VAL A 540 -6.78 -12.53 26.28
C VAL A 540 -6.91 -13.80 27.14
N PHE A 541 -7.78 -14.74 26.74
CA PHE A 541 -7.83 -16.05 27.38
C PHE A 541 -6.52 -16.81 27.17
N GLN A 542 -6.00 -16.85 25.93
CA GLN A 542 -4.73 -17.52 25.59
C GLN A 542 -3.51 -16.95 26.34
N SER A 543 -3.47 -15.65 26.65
CA SER A 543 -2.41 -15.08 27.50
C SER A 543 -2.55 -15.45 28.99
N THR A 544 -3.77 -15.75 29.45
CA THR A 544 -4.06 -16.03 30.87
C THR A 544 -4.04 -17.54 31.18
N TYR A 545 -4.41 -18.36 30.20
CA TYR A 545 -4.53 -19.81 30.31
C TYR A 545 -3.25 -20.51 30.80
N PRO A 546 -2.02 -20.21 30.30
CA PRO A 546 -0.80 -20.85 30.80
C PRO A 546 -0.55 -20.59 32.29
N LEU A 547 -0.82 -19.37 32.77
CA LEU A 547 -0.70 -19.01 34.19
C LEU A 547 -1.76 -19.73 35.04
N ALA A 548 -3.01 -19.73 34.56
CA ALA A 548 -4.14 -20.38 35.21
C ALA A 548 -3.95 -21.91 35.35
N ARG A 549 -3.50 -22.56 34.27
CA ARG A 549 -3.19 -23.99 34.20
C ARG A 549 -2.01 -24.34 35.11
N THR A 550 -0.96 -23.53 35.10
CA THR A 550 0.23 -23.71 35.94
C THR A 550 -0.15 -23.73 37.42
N ALA A 551 -0.89 -22.72 37.89
CA ALA A 551 -1.23 -22.57 39.30
C ALA A 551 -2.04 -23.74 39.89
N LEU A 552 -2.74 -24.54 39.06
CA LEU A 552 -3.47 -25.73 39.50
C LEU A 552 -2.76 -27.06 39.19
N SER A 553 -1.97 -27.13 38.11
CA SER A 553 -1.24 -28.34 37.69
C SER A 553 -0.10 -28.74 38.64
N ILE A 554 0.31 -27.84 39.52
CA ILE A 554 1.37 -28.05 40.50
C ILE A 554 0.87 -29.00 41.60
N PRO A 555 1.61 -30.08 41.94
CA PRO A 555 1.17 -31.08 42.92
C PRO A 555 1.36 -30.67 44.40
N GLU A 556 2.07 -29.57 44.67
CA GLU A 556 2.33 -29.12 46.04
C GLU A 556 1.09 -28.55 46.74
N ASN A 557 0.95 -28.84 48.03
CA ASN A 557 -0.22 -28.47 48.83
C ASN A 557 -0.11 -27.05 49.43
N ASP A 558 0.37 -26.09 48.63
CA ASP A 558 0.40 -24.66 48.98
C ASP A 558 -1.00 -24.07 48.84
N SER A 559 -1.66 -23.83 49.98
CA SER A 559 -3.04 -23.33 50.04
C SER A 559 -3.22 -21.96 49.38
N ASP A 560 -2.21 -21.10 49.42
CA ASP A 560 -2.28 -19.73 48.93
C ASP A 560 -2.09 -19.69 47.42
N LEU A 561 -1.15 -20.49 46.89
CA LEU A 561 -0.97 -20.71 45.46
C LEU A 561 -2.23 -21.34 44.84
N ILE A 562 -2.77 -22.40 45.46
CA ILE A 562 -4.00 -23.06 44.99
C ILE A 562 -5.16 -22.07 45.02
N ALA A 563 -5.38 -21.32 46.11
CA ALA A 563 -6.47 -20.34 46.20
C ALA A 563 -6.33 -19.21 45.15
N SER A 564 -5.12 -18.76 44.89
CA SER A 564 -4.83 -17.80 43.81
C SER A 564 -5.13 -18.38 42.43
N GLY A 565 -4.67 -19.60 42.16
CA GLY A 565 -4.94 -20.33 40.92
C GLY A 565 -6.43 -20.56 40.67
N MET A 566 -7.18 -21.00 41.68
CA MET A 566 -8.63 -21.19 41.60
C MET A 566 -9.31 -19.88 41.21
N LYS A 567 -8.92 -18.75 41.81
CA LYS A 567 -9.46 -17.42 41.49
C LYS A 567 -9.13 -16.97 40.05
N ILE A 568 -7.95 -17.29 39.53
CA ILE A 568 -7.59 -16.98 38.13
C ILE A 568 -8.48 -17.80 37.18
N VAL A 569 -8.64 -19.10 37.46
CA VAL A 569 -9.48 -20.01 36.65
C VAL A 569 -10.96 -19.63 36.72
N ASP A 570 -11.49 -19.34 37.90
CA ASP A 570 -12.88 -18.91 38.08
C ASP A 570 -13.20 -17.65 37.26
N ASN A 571 -12.30 -16.66 37.26
CA ASN A 571 -12.46 -15.45 36.45
C ASN A 571 -12.45 -15.77 34.95
N ALA A 572 -11.48 -16.58 34.48
CA ALA A 572 -11.32 -16.95 33.08
C ALA A 572 -12.51 -17.76 32.55
N LEU A 573 -13.05 -18.70 33.34
CA LEU A 573 -14.21 -19.52 32.97
C LEU A 573 -15.53 -18.75 33.11
N SER A 574 -15.65 -17.85 34.09
CA SER A 574 -16.83 -16.99 34.27
C SER A 574 -17.01 -15.99 33.13
N GLU A 575 -15.92 -15.49 32.53
CA GLU A 575 -15.98 -14.60 31.36
C GLU A 575 -16.77 -15.21 30.20
N TYR A 576 -16.64 -16.53 29.99
CA TYR A 576 -17.36 -17.28 28.95
C TYR A 576 -18.69 -17.90 29.41
N GLY A 577 -19.05 -17.74 30.69
CA GLY A 577 -20.27 -18.34 31.24
C GLY A 577 -20.21 -19.86 31.25
N VAL A 578 -19.04 -20.43 31.58
CA VAL A 578 -18.83 -21.88 31.67
C VAL A 578 -19.38 -22.45 32.98
N LEU A 579 -19.16 -21.73 34.10
CA LEU A 579 -19.55 -22.16 35.45
C LEU A 579 -21.04 -21.93 35.78
N SER A 580 -21.75 -21.18 34.94
CA SER A 580 -23.13 -20.69 35.11
C SER A 580 -23.91 -20.75 33.79
N ASP A 581 -25.19 -20.35 33.76
CA ASP A 581 -25.93 -20.25 32.49
C ASP A 581 -25.36 -19.12 31.59
N PRO A 582 -24.86 -19.42 30.37
CA PRO A 582 -24.18 -18.42 29.56
C PRO A 582 -25.16 -17.39 28.99
N THR A 583 -24.83 -16.12 29.15
CA THR A 583 -25.57 -14.97 28.61
C THR A 583 -25.54 -14.94 27.07
N LEU A 584 -26.42 -14.14 26.46
CA LEU A 584 -26.44 -13.98 25.00
C LEU A 584 -25.09 -13.50 24.43
N SER A 585 -24.40 -12.60 25.15
CA SER A 585 -23.08 -12.08 24.75
C SER A 585 -22.03 -13.19 24.71
N GLN A 586 -22.01 -14.05 25.73
CA GLN A 586 -21.08 -15.18 25.84
C GLN A 586 -21.34 -16.26 24.78
N ARG A 587 -22.62 -16.53 24.48
CA ARG A 587 -22.99 -17.43 23.36
C ARG A 587 -22.55 -16.87 22.01
N LEU A 588 -22.74 -15.57 21.78
CA LEU A 588 -22.29 -14.90 20.56
C LEU A 588 -20.76 -14.92 20.41
N GLN A 589 -20.01 -14.75 21.50
CA GLN A 589 -18.55 -14.87 21.55
C GLN A 589 -18.08 -16.23 21.02
N LEU A 590 -18.63 -17.33 21.57
CA LEU A 590 -18.29 -18.70 21.15
C LEU A 590 -18.70 -18.99 19.69
N ILE A 591 -19.86 -18.51 19.24
CA ILE A 591 -20.35 -18.73 17.87
C ILE A 591 -19.55 -17.91 16.84
N ALA A 592 -19.06 -16.73 17.20
CA ALA A 592 -18.31 -15.84 16.32
C ALA A 592 -16.83 -16.24 16.16
N LEU A 593 -16.29 -17.11 17.03
CA LEU A 593 -14.93 -17.62 16.91
C LEU A 593 -14.74 -18.52 15.69
N ARG A 594 -13.50 -18.61 15.21
CA ARG A 594 -13.13 -19.57 14.16
C ARG A 594 -13.30 -21.01 14.70
N PRO A 595 -13.77 -21.98 13.90
CA PRO A 595 -14.00 -23.35 14.38
C PRO A 595 -12.79 -23.98 15.08
N ARG A 596 -11.56 -23.69 14.63
CA ARG A 596 -10.33 -24.17 15.28
C ARG A 596 -10.11 -23.56 16.68
N HIS A 597 -10.20 -22.23 16.79
CA HIS A 597 -10.04 -21.54 18.08
C HIS A 597 -11.14 -21.92 19.06
N ARG A 598 -12.36 -22.15 18.57
CA ARG A 598 -13.48 -22.66 19.38
C ARG A 598 -13.19 -24.07 19.93
N ILE A 599 -12.75 -25.02 19.10
CA ILE A 599 -12.44 -26.39 19.55
C ILE A 599 -11.30 -26.37 20.57
N GLN A 600 -10.25 -25.59 20.30
CA GLN A 600 -9.13 -25.40 21.24
C GLN A 600 -9.63 -24.84 22.59
N LEU A 601 -10.41 -23.76 22.56
CA LEU A 601 -10.97 -23.13 23.76
C LEU A 601 -11.90 -24.06 24.56
N GLU A 602 -12.72 -24.87 23.88
CA GLU A 602 -13.54 -25.90 24.52
C GLU A 602 -12.66 -26.98 25.19
N GLN A 603 -11.59 -27.44 24.54
CA GLN A 603 -10.64 -28.38 25.15
C GLN A 603 -9.94 -27.79 26.39
N GLU A 604 -9.49 -26.52 26.32
CA GLU A 604 -8.84 -25.80 27.41
C GLU A 604 -9.80 -25.56 28.60
N PHE A 605 -11.09 -25.30 28.35
CA PHE A 605 -12.11 -25.28 29.41
C PHE A 605 -12.24 -26.65 30.08
N GLY A 606 -12.21 -27.73 29.31
CA GLY A 606 -12.22 -29.10 29.84
C GLY A 606 -11.05 -29.35 30.79
N GLU A 607 -9.83 -28.97 30.40
CA GLU A 607 -8.64 -29.11 31.25
C GLU A 607 -8.72 -28.24 32.51
N LEU A 608 -9.05 -26.94 32.39
CA LEU A 608 -9.16 -26.05 33.56
C LEU A 608 -10.24 -26.51 34.56
N LEU A 609 -11.37 -27.04 34.09
CA LEU A 609 -12.42 -27.59 34.95
C LEU A 609 -11.99 -28.87 35.67
N TYR A 610 -11.22 -29.75 35.02
CA TYR A 610 -10.62 -30.92 35.66
C TYR A 610 -9.64 -30.51 36.77
N GLN A 611 -8.78 -29.53 36.48
CA GLN A 611 -7.82 -28.98 37.43
C GLN A 611 -8.51 -28.28 38.61
N LEU A 612 -9.59 -27.53 38.37
CA LEU A 612 -10.40 -26.90 39.41
C LEU A 612 -11.12 -27.94 40.29
N SER A 613 -11.60 -29.03 39.69
CA SER A 613 -12.14 -30.19 40.44
C SER A 613 -11.10 -30.79 41.37
N GLU A 614 -9.85 -30.90 40.92
CA GLU A 614 -8.76 -31.47 41.73
C GLU A 614 -8.34 -30.53 42.87
N ALA A 615 -8.16 -29.24 42.56
CA ALA A 615 -7.86 -28.19 43.53
C ALA A 615 -8.92 -28.09 44.66
N THR A 616 -10.19 -28.34 44.32
CA THR A 616 -11.29 -28.36 45.30
C THR A 616 -11.11 -29.46 46.36
N ILE A 617 -10.56 -30.63 46.00
CA ILE A 617 -10.43 -31.78 46.91
C ILE A 617 -9.05 -31.96 47.54
N ARG A 618 -8.03 -31.19 47.12
CA ARG A 618 -6.68 -31.25 47.73
C ARG A 618 -6.61 -30.60 49.13
N LYS A 619 -7.63 -29.82 49.52
CA LYS A 619 -7.76 -29.27 50.87
C LYS A 619 -7.96 -30.40 51.89
N ASN A 620 -7.19 -30.39 52.98
CA ASN A 620 -7.20 -31.45 53.99
C ASN A 620 -8.57 -31.68 54.68
N ASP A 621 -9.45 -30.66 54.70
CA ASP A 621 -10.75 -30.69 55.37
C ASP A 621 -11.95 -30.75 54.39
N ALA A 622 -11.76 -31.27 53.17
CA ALA A 622 -12.80 -31.28 52.13
C ALA A 622 -14.09 -31.97 52.58
N ASP A 623 -15.21 -31.25 52.52
CA ASP A 623 -16.52 -31.75 52.99
C ASP A 623 -17.35 -32.43 51.88
N ALA A 624 -18.47 -33.04 52.26
CA ALA A 624 -19.35 -33.76 51.32
C ALA A 624 -19.96 -32.86 50.23
N ALA A 625 -20.07 -31.54 50.46
CA ALA A 625 -20.51 -30.58 49.45
C ALA A 625 -19.38 -30.18 48.50
N GLU A 626 -18.14 -30.04 49.00
CA GLU A 626 -16.95 -29.84 48.16
C GLU A 626 -16.66 -31.05 47.27
N PHE A 627 -16.82 -32.29 47.74
CA PHE A 627 -16.75 -33.49 46.89
C PHE A 627 -17.86 -33.51 45.82
N ALA A 628 -19.08 -33.09 46.16
CA ALA A 628 -20.18 -32.99 45.20
C ALA A 628 -19.95 -31.89 44.14
N GLU A 629 -19.34 -30.76 44.52
CA GLU A 629 -18.98 -29.69 43.60
C GLU A 629 -17.81 -30.09 42.70
N ALA A 630 -16.78 -30.75 43.23
CA ALA A 630 -15.73 -31.36 42.42
C ALA A 630 -16.30 -32.35 41.40
N LEU A 631 -17.25 -33.20 41.80
CA LEU A 631 -17.96 -34.10 40.88
C LEU A 631 -18.79 -33.34 39.82
N ARG A 632 -19.39 -32.19 40.18
CA ARG A 632 -20.07 -31.28 39.22
C ARG A 632 -19.07 -30.72 38.21
N LEU A 633 -17.91 -30.26 38.66
CA LEU A 633 -16.84 -29.69 37.83
C LEU A 633 -16.25 -30.73 36.87
N ASN A 634 -15.90 -31.94 37.35
CA ASN A 634 -15.48 -33.06 36.50
C ASN A 634 -16.56 -33.41 35.45
N SER A 635 -17.83 -33.49 35.87
CA SER A 635 -18.95 -33.79 34.96
C SER A 635 -19.19 -32.69 33.91
N LEU A 636 -18.88 -31.44 34.23
CA LEU A 636 -18.93 -30.29 33.32
C LEU A 636 -17.74 -30.31 32.36
N ALA A 637 -16.53 -30.60 32.85
CA ALA A 637 -15.29 -30.72 32.08
C ALA A 637 -15.46 -31.70 30.91
N ARG A 638 -16.07 -32.86 31.19
CA ARG A 638 -16.39 -33.91 30.20
C ARG A 638 -17.35 -33.47 29.09
N LYS A 639 -18.11 -32.38 29.24
CA LYS A 639 -19.01 -31.87 28.17
C LYS A 639 -18.26 -31.09 27.09
N TYR A 640 -17.11 -30.52 27.43
CA TYR A 640 -16.32 -29.70 26.50
C TYR A 640 -15.25 -30.50 25.75
N ILE A 641 -14.92 -31.72 26.21
CA ILE A 641 -14.03 -32.65 25.51
C ILE A 641 -14.87 -33.66 24.71
N LEU A 642 -14.50 -33.88 23.44
CA LEU A 642 -15.18 -34.84 22.56
C LEU A 642 -15.22 -36.25 23.17
N PRO A 643 -16.36 -36.97 23.14
CA PRO A 643 -16.52 -38.25 23.86
C PRO A 643 -15.49 -39.34 23.53
N ASN A 644 -14.93 -39.32 22.31
CA ASN A 644 -13.89 -40.26 21.88
C ASN A 644 -12.47 -39.84 22.31
N GLN A 645 -12.27 -38.59 22.74
CA GLN A 645 -11.00 -37.99 23.17
C GLN A 645 -10.97 -37.66 24.68
N GLN A 646 -11.92 -38.14 25.48
CA GLN A 646 -11.90 -37.91 26.93
C GLN A 646 -10.70 -38.63 27.58
N PRO A 647 -9.80 -37.91 28.28
CA PRO A 647 -8.65 -38.50 28.94
C PRO A 647 -9.05 -39.57 29.96
N GLN A 648 -8.25 -40.63 30.09
CA GLN A 648 -8.35 -41.65 31.13
C GLN A 648 -8.43 -41.00 32.52
N ALA A 649 -7.61 -39.97 32.76
CA ALA A 649 -7.54 -39.24 34.01
C ALA A 649 -8.91 -38.69 34.49
N PHE A 650 -9.79 -38.24 33.58
CA PHE A 650 -11.10 -37.69 33.95
C PHE A 650 -12.01 -38.77 34.57
N THR A 651 -11.91 -40.00 34.07
CA THR A 651 -12.68 -41.15 34.57
C THR A 651 -12.10 -41.66 35.89
N LEU A 652 -10.78 -41.60 36.06
CA LEU A 652 -10.11 -41.95 37.33
C LEU A 652 -10.43 -40.94 38.44
N GLN A 653 -10.39 -39.63 38.16
CA GLN A 653 -10.80 -38.60 39.10
C GLN A 653 -12.27 -38.78 39.51
N GLN A 654 -13.18 -39.08 38.56
CA GLN A 654 -14.57 -39.39 38.87
C GLN A 654 -14.72 -40.63 39.77
N ALA A 655 -13.95 -41.69 39.52
CA ALA A 655 -13.95 -42.88 40.37
C ALA A 655 -13.52 -42.55 41.80
N THR A 656 -12.42 -41.81 41.97
CA THR A 656 -11.92 -41.38 43.28
C THR A 656 -12.92 -40.48 44.02
N LEU A 657 -13.60 -39.57 43.32
CA LEU A 657 -14.65 -38.73 43.89
C LEU A 657 -15.84 -39.56 44.40
N LEU A 658 -16.35 -40.51 43.60
CA LEU A 658 -17.45 -41.39 44.01
C LEU A 658 -17.05 -42.30 45.18
N GLU A 659 -15.82 -42.81 45.21
CA GLU A 659 -15.30 -43.60 46.33
C GLU A 659 -15.27 -42.78 47.63
N LYS A 660 -14.82 -41.52 47.58
CA LYS A 660 -14.86 -40.59 48.72
C LYS A 660 -16.29 -40.24 49.16
N MET A 661 -17.26 -40.24 48.25
CA MET A 661 -18.68 -40.05 48.55
C MET A 661 -19.40 -41.34 49.01
N GLY A 662 -18.73 -42.49 48.98
CA GLY A 662 -19.24 -43.78 49.46
C GLY A 662 -19.77 -44.75 48.37
N ASP A 663 -19.81 -44.34 47.10
CA ASP A 663 -20.27 -45.16 45.97
C ASP A 663 -19.13 -46.06 45.41
N VAL A 664 -18.60 -46.92 46.28
CA VAL A 664 -17.43 -47.78 46.01
C VAL A 664 -17.63 -48.72 44.82
N ASP A 665 -18.84 -49.27 44.63
CA ASP A 665 -19.14 -50.16 43.50
C ASP A 665 -19.04 -49.47 42.14
N GLN A 666 -19.58 -48.24 42.04
CA GLN A 666 -19.51 -47.45 40.81
C GLN A 666 -18.09 -46.94 40.57
N ALA A 667 -17.37 -46.54 41.63
CA ALA A 667 -15.97 -46.16 41.55
C ALA A 667 -15.10 -47.30 40.98
N ASN A 668 -15.25 -48.52 41.48
CA ASN A 668 -14.50 -49.69 41.00
C ASN A 668 -14.80 -50.04 39.53
N GLN A 669 -16.06 -49.89 39.09
CA GLN A 669 -16.43 -50.06 37.69
C GLN A 669 -15.73 -49.01 36.79
N LEU A 670 -15.77 -47.74 37.19
CA LEU A 670 -15.11 -46.66 36.44
C LEU A 670 -13.58 -46.81 36.42
N ARG A 671 -12.96 -47.19 37.55
CA ARG A 671 -11.52 -47.44 37.66
C ARG A 671 -11.11 -48.61 36.76
N THR A 672 -11.88 -49.69 36.72
CA THR A 672 -11.66 -50.84 35.81
C THR A 672 -11.79 -50.43 34.33
N LEU A 673 -12.83 -49.64 33.99
CA LEU A 673 -13.04 -49.13 32.64
C LEU A 673 -11.86 -48.24 32.19
N ALA A 674 -11.43 -47.32 33.04
CA ALA A 674 -10.31 -46.44 32.76
C ALA A 674 -9.01 -47.23 32.54
N MET A 675 -8.68 -48.15 33.44
CA MET A 675 -7.46 -48.99 33.37
C MET A 675 -7.42 -49.95 32.17
N SER A 676 -8.55 -50.15 31.47
CA SER A 676 -8.61 -50.94 30.22
C SER A 676 -8.16 -50.17 28.95
N ARG A 677 -7.88 -48.87 29.07
CA ARG A 677 -7.39 -47.99 28.00
C ARG A 677 -6.00 -47.46 28.36
N GLU A 678 -5.10 -47.45 27.38
CA GLU A 678 -3.88 -46.63 27.47
C GLU A 678 -4.23 -45.14 27.31
N PRO A 679 -3.46 -44.21 27.90
CA PRO A 679 -3.67 -42.79 27.73
C PRO A 679 -3.37 -42.36 26.28
N GLU A 680 -4.31 -41.63 25.66
CA GLU A 680 -4.21 -41.20 24.26
C GLU A 680 -3.91 -39.69 24.16
N GLY A 681 -2.64 -39.36 23.86
CA GLY A 681 -2.20 -38.00 23.48
C GLY A 681 -1.68 -37.11 24.63
N PRO A 682 -1.19 -35.89 24.32
CA PRO A 682 -0.40 -35.08 25.26
C PRO A 682 -1.13 -34.68 26.54
N LEU A 683 -2.44 -34.44 26.46
CA LEU A 683 -3.24 -34.09 27.64
C LEU A 683 -3.33 -35.27 28.63
N ASP A 684 -3.62 -36.47 28.15
CA ASP A 684 -3.79 -37.65 29.01
C ASP A 684 -2.44 -38.08 29.63
N SER A 685 -1.36 -38.02 28.83
CA SER A 685 0.01 -38.19 29.33
C SER A 685 0.40 -37.15 30.38
N SER A 686 0.03 -35.88 30.19
CA SER A 686 0.31 -34.81 31.16
C SER A 686 -0.42 -35.05 32.50
N LEU A 687 -1.70 -35.40 32.44
CA LEU A 687 -2.50 -35.67 33.64
C LEU A 687 -2.04 -36.96 34.34
N LYS A 688 -1.63 -38.00 33.59
CA LYS A 688 -0.98 -39.20 34.15
C LYS A 688 0.33 -38.83 34.86
N ALA A 689 1.17 -37.97 34.27
CA ALA A 689 2.41 -37.52 34.89
C ALA A 689 2.17 -36.73 36.19
N GLN A 690 1.20 -35.81 36.21
CA GLN A 690 0.81 -35.07 37.43
C GLN A 690 0.38 -36.02 38.55
N ARG A 691 -0.43 -37.02 38.24
CA ARG A 691 -0.85 -38.06 39.20
C ARG A 691 0.33 -38.88 39.71
N LEU A 692 1.24 -39.32 38.83
CA LEU A 692 2.45 -40.05 39.24
C LEU A 692 3.35 -39.21 40.15
N LEU A 693 3.41 -37.88 39.97
CA LEU A 693 4.12 -36.97 40.88
C LEU A 693 3.45 -36.83 42.25
N LEU A 694 2.11 -36.81 42.32
CA LEU A 694 1.37 -36.89 43.59
C LEU A 694 1.60 -38.24 44.30
N GLU A 695 1.69 -39.33 43.52
CA GLU A 695 2.04 -40.68 43.97
C GLU A 695 3.56 -40.83 44.29
N GLN A 696 4.36 -39.79 44.05
CA GLN A 696 5.84 -39.75 44.16
C GLN A 696 6.60 -40.81 43.34
N ASP A 697 5.96 -41.37 42.29
CA ASP A 697 6.59 -42.29 41.35
C ASP A 697 7.33 -41.51 40.24
N TYR A 698 8.49 -40.97 40.62
CA TYR A 698 9.37 -40.27 39.69
C TYR A 698 9.95 -41.19 38.61
N ALA A 699 9.99 -42.51 38.84
CA ALA A 699 10.55 -43.48 37.91
C ALA A 699 9.65 -43.67 36.68
N GLU A 700 8.32 -43.76 36.87
CA GLU A 700 7.36 -43.74 35.76
C GLU A 700 7.07 -42.31 35.23
N ALA A 701 7.11 -41.28 36.08
CA ALA A 701 6.82 -39.91 35.65
C ALA A 701 7.88 -39.34 34.69
N LEU A 702 9.18 -39.57 34.98
CA LEU A 702 10.27 -38.95 34.22
C LEU A 702 10.27 -39.31 32.72
N PRO A 703 10.17 -40.58 32.29
CA PRO A 703 10.11 -40.92 30.86
C PRO A 703 8.96 -40.22 30.12
N LEU A 704 7.78 -40.18 30.75
CA LEU A 704 6.57 -39.57 30.19
C LEU A 704 6.72 -38.04 30.03
N LEU A 705 7.34 -37.38 31.02
CA LEU A 705 7.61 -35.95 30.99
C LEU A 705 8.70 -35.56 29.97
N ASN A 706 9.69 -36.43 29.74
CA ASN A 706 10.68 -36.26 28.68
C ASN A 706 10.00 -36.32 27.28
N GLU A 707 9.10 -37.28 27.05
CA GLU A 707 8.34 -37.35 25.79
C GLU A 707 7.45 -36.13 25.57
N LEU A 708 6.74 -35.68 26.62
CA LEU A 708 5.90 -34.47 26.57
C LEU A 708 6.72 -33.23 26.21
N ARG A 709 7.85 -33.01 26.88
CA ARG A 709 8.82 -31.95 26.56
C ARG A 709 9.25 -32.01 25.10
N ASP A 710 9.65 -33.18 24.61
CA ASP A 710 10.16 -33.32 23.24
C ASP A 710 9.07 -33.12 22.18
N SER A 711 7.81 -33.47 22.50
CA SER A 711 6.66 -33.23 21.62
C SER A 711 6.23 -31.76 21.57
N SER A 712 6.39 -31.03 22.68
CA SER A 712 5.83 -29.69 22.90
C SER A 712 6.78 -28.82 23.75
N PRO A 713 7.98 -28.46 23.24
CA PRO A 713 9.04 -27.82 24.03
C PRO A 713 8.73 -26.39 24.47
N THR A 714 7.63 -25.81 23.99
CA THR A 714 7.15 -24.47 24.38
C THR A 714 6.07 -24.50 25.45
N ASP A 715 5.63 -25.69 25.93
CA ASP A 715 4.65 -25.79 27.01
C ASP A 715 5.36 -25.68 28.38
N PRO A 716 5.13 -24.61 29.16
CA PRO A 716 5.83 -24.40 30.42
C PRO A 716 5.42 -25.39 31.51
N VAL A 717 4.21 -25.96 31.44
CA VAL A 717 3.73 -26.92 32.45
C VAL A 717 4.55 -28.19 32.37
N TYR A 718 4.92 -28.64 31.17
CA TYR A 718 5.75 -29.85 30.99
C TYR A 718 7.16 -29.65 31.57
N TRP A 719 7.74 -28.45 31.41
CA TRP A 719 9.02 -28.11 32.04
C TRP A 719 8.94 -27.99 33.56
N LEU A 720 7.86 -27.41 34.11
CA LEU A 720 7.63 -27.37 35.56
C LEU A 720 7.49 -28.78 36.15
N LEU A 721 6.63 -29.62 35.58
CA LEU A 721 6.45 -30.99 36.05
C LEU A 721 7.75 -31.79 35.92
N LEU A 722 8.54 -31.59 34.86
CA LEU A 722 9.87 -32.19 34.72
C LEU A 722 10.86 -31.66 35.78
N GLY A 723 10.80 -30.38 36.15
CA GLY A 723 11.55 -29.81 37.26
C GLY A 723 11.18 -30.48 38.59
N ASN A 724 9.89 -30.55 38.92
CA ASN A 724 9.37 -31.20 40.12
C ASN A 724 9.76 -32.69 40.17
N ALA A 725 9.68 -33.39 39.03
CA ALA A 725 10.08 -34.80 38.90
C ALA A 725 11.58 -35.02 39.16
N ASN A 726 12.44 -34.15 38.62
CA ASN A 726 13.88 -34.24 38.86
C ASN A 726 14.25 -33.84 40.29
N THR A 727 13.56 -32.85 40.86
CA THR A 727 13.73 -32.44 42.28
C THR A 727 13.41 -33.62 43.20
N GLY A 728 12.25 -34.27 43.02
CA GLY A 728 11.86 -35.45 43.79
C GLY A 728 12.77 -36.67 43.57
N ALA A 729 13.37 -36.79 42.38
CA ALA A 729 14.39 -37.79 42.07
C ALA A 729 15.83 -37.40 42.49
N SER A 730 16.02 -36.31 43.24
CA SER A 730 17.32 -35.76 43.67
C SER A 730 18.30 -35.41 42.55
N ARG A 731 17.78 -35.12 41.34
CA ARG A 731 18.54 -34.71 40.14
C ARG A 731 18.55 -33.19 40.02
N LEU A 732 19.27 -32.55 40.94
CA LEU A 732 19.20 -31.10 41.15
C LEU A 732 19.64 -30.25 39.94
N HIS A 733 20.65 -30.69 39.17
CA HIS A 733 21.09 -29.97 37.98
C HIS A 733 20.07 -30.06 36.83
N GLU A 734 19.47 -31.24 36.62
CA GLU A 734 18.39 -31.42 35.65
C GLU A 734 17.11 -30.66 36.05
N ALA A 735 16.84 -30.56 37.36
CA ALA A 735 15.76 -29.73 37.90
C ALA A 735 16.01 -28.24 37.67
N GLU A 736 17.21 -27.73 37.97
CA GLU A 736 17.60 -26.32 37.71
C GLU A 736 17.39 -25.96 36.23
N GLY A 737 17.87 -26.79 35.31
CA GLY A 737 17.72 -26.56 33.86
C GLY A 737 16.26 -26.57 33.39
N ALA A 738 15.44 -27.46 33.96
CA ALA A 738 14.01 -27.52 33.67
C ALA A 738 13.26 -26.28 34.21
N TYR A 739 13.52 -25.87 35.45
CA TYR A 739 12.94 -24.64 36.01
C TYR A 739 13.45 -23.37 35.31
N SER A 740 14.72 -23.34 34.90
CA SER A 740 15.27 -22.26 34.08
C SER A 740 14.53 -22.10 32.75
N THR A 741 14.14 -23.20 32.12
CA THR A 741 13.33 -23.17 30.89
C THR A 741 11.88 -22.77 31.17
N ALA A 742 11.28 -23.28 32.25
CA ALA A 742 9.94 -22.87 32.69
C ALA A 742 9.87 -21.37 33.03
N ALA A 743 10.88 -20.82 33.71
CA ALA A 743 10.99 -19.40 34.05
C ALA A 743 11.08 -18.50 32.81
N ALA A 744 11.78 -18.96 31.76
CA ALA A 744 11.85 -18.25 30.49
C ALA A 744 10.51 -18.28 29.71
N LEU A 745 9.70 -19.33 29.88
CA LEU A 745 8.38 -19.47 29.25
C LEU A 745 7.24 -18.82 30.07
N LEU A 746 7.40 -18.67 31.39
CA LEU A 746 6.45 -18.02 32.31
C LEU A 746 7.13 -16.98 33.21
N PRO A 747 7.63 -15.86 32.66
CA PRO A 747 8.29 -14.81 33.45
C PRO A 747 7.35 -14.11 34.45
N GLU A 748 6.03 -14.20 34.24
CA GLU A 748 4.98 -13.64 35.10
C GLU A 748 4.58 -14.56 36.26
N SER A 749 5.06 -15.81 36.29
CA SER A 749 4.80 -16.76 37.38
C SER A 749 6.00 -16.77 38.33
N TYR A 750 5.77 -16.63 39.64
CA TYR A 750 6.85 -16.73 40.62
C TYR A 750 7.31 -18.18 40.84
N TYR A 751 6.46 -19.17 40.52
CA TYR A 751 6.68 -20.57 40.89
C TYR A 751 7.94 -21.22 40.26
N PRO A 752 8.29 -21.00 38.97
CA PRO A 752 9.55 -21.47 38.40
C PRO A 752 10.77 -20.90 39.14
N PHE A 753 10.76 -19.59 39.45
CA PHE A 753 11.86 -18.92 40.15
C PHE A 753 12.00 -19.44 41.58
N PHE A 754 10.89 -19.62 42.31
CA PHE A 754 10.91 -20.14 43.68
C PHE A 754 11.59 -21.52 43.75
N ASN A 755 11.18 -22.46 42.89
CA ASN A 755 11.75 -23.80 42.88
C ASN A 755 13.18 -23.85 42.33
N ARG A 756 13.52 -23.01 41.35
CA ARG A 756 14.90 -22.84 40.91
C ARG A 756 15.79 -22.32 42.04
N GLY A 757 15.32 -21.33 42.80
CA GLY A 757 16.00 -20.78 43.97
C GLY A 757 16.23 -21.84 45.07
N LEU A 758 15.25 -22.72 45.30
CA LEU A 758 15.43 -23.88 46.20
C LEU A 758 16.50 -24.85 45.67
N CYS A 759 16.43 -25.27 44.41
CA CYS A 759 17.45 -26.16 43.82
C CYS A 759 18.84 -25.54 43.85
N ARG A 760 18.98 -24.23 43.58
CA ARG A 760 20.25 -23.49 43.64
C ARG A 760 20.78 -23.38 45.06
N PHE A 761 19.92 -23.18 46.05
CA PHE A 761 20.32 -23.22 47.46
C PHE A 761 20.87 -24.61 47.85
N ASP A 762 20.22 -25.68 47.42
CA ASP A 762 20.67 -27.06 47.67
C ASP A 762 21.95 -27.42 46.88
N LEU A 763 22.17 -26.81 45.71
CA LEU A 763 23.43 -26.85 44.95
C LEU A 763 24.53 -25.92 45.51
N HIS A 764 24.25 -25.18 46.59
CA HIS A 764 25.13 -24.16 47.19
C HIS A 764 25.46 -22.95 46.28
N GLU A 765 24.66 -22.70 45.25
CA GLU A 765 24.72 -21.54 44.35
C GLU A 765 24.00 -20.33 44.97
N PHE A 766 24.45 -19.90 46.15
CA PHE A 766 23.72 -18.96 47.01
C PHE A 766 23.38 -17.61 46.37
N ASP A 767 24.30 -16.99 45.63
CA ASP A 767 24.03 -15.70 44.97
C ASP A 767 22.90 -15.82 43.92
N ALA A 768 22.92 -16.88 43.13
CA ALA A 768 21.90 -17.14 42.11
C ALA A 768 20.54 -17.57 42.72
N ALA A 769 20.56 -18.13 43.94
CA ALA A 769 19.34 -18.37 44.71
C ALA A 769 18.75 -17.07 45.28
N LEU A 770 19.58 -16.11 45.71
CA LEU A 770 19.10 -14.77 46.11
C LEU A 770 18.43 -14.05 44.94
N ASP A 771 19.04 -14.01 43.76
CA ASP A 771 18.46 -13.41 42.54
C ASP A 771 17.06 -13.99 42.24
N ASP A 772 16.90 -15.31 42.38
CA ASP A 772 15.62 -16.00 42.18
C ASP A 772 14.57 -15.64 43.24
N PHE A 773 14.95 -15.60 44.53
CA PHE A 773 14.02 -15.21 45.60
C PHE A 773 13.65 -13.73 45.56
N ASP A 774 14.57 -12.85 45.15
CA ASP A 774 14.28 -11.45 44.87
C ASP A 774 13.27 -11.31 43.73
N LYS A 775 13.39 -12.12 42.66
CA LYS A 775 12.40 -12.15 41.58
C LYS A 775 11.04 -12.68 42.04
N VAL A 776 11.01 -13.67 42.94
CA VAL A 776 9.75 -14.13 43.57
C VAL A 776 9.09 -13.00 44.36
N LEU A 777 9.84 -12.22 45.13
CA LEU A 777 9.30 -11.13 45.95
C LEU A 777 8.94 -9.87 45.14
N GLU A 778 9.50 -9.69 43.94
CA GLU A 778 9.02 -8.72 42.95
C GLU A 778 7.61 -9.10 42.43
N LEU A 779 7.40 -10.38 42.13
CA LEU A 779 6.15 -10.91 41.56
C LEU A 779 5.04 -11.11 42.62
N GLN A 780 5.42 -11.57 43.83
CA GLN A 780 4.52 -11.88 44.94
C GLN A 780 5.06 -11.26 46.26
N PRO A 781 4.87 -9.94 46.46
CA PRO A 781 5.47 -9.22 47.58
C PRO A 781 5.03 -9.74 48.96
N GLY A 782 6.00 -10.06 49.81
CA GLY A 782 5.76 -10.51 51.18
C GLY A 782 5.33 -11.98 51.32
N LEU A 783 5.56 -12.83 50.31
CA LEU A 783 5.32 -14.27 50.38
C LEU A 783 6.13 -14.91 51.53
N PRO A 784 5.52 -15.42 52.61
CA PRO A 784 6.27 -15.79 53.82
C PRO A 784 7.21 -16.98 53.62
N THR A 785 6.83 -17.93 52.77
CA THR A 785 7.67 -19.08 52.38
C THR A 785 8.90 -18.66 51.58
N CYS A 786 8.83 -17.58 50.79
CA CYS A 786 9.98 -17.04 50.08
C CYS A 786 10.91 -16.27 51.02
N LEU A 787 10.37 -15.39 51.88
CA LEU A 787 11.15 -14.67 52.89
C LEU A 787 11.94 -15.64 53.81
N LEU A 788 11.29 -16.70 54.28
CA LEU A 788 11.94 -17.78 55.04
C LEU A 788 13.12 -18.41 54.28
N ASN A 789 12.97 -18.69 52.99
CA ASN A 789 14.03 -19.31 52.21
C ASN A 789 15.16 -18.32 51.85
N ARG A 790 14.85 -17.07 51.49
CA ARG A 790 15.87 -16.02 51.29
C ARG A 790 16.67 -15.76 52.56
N ALA A 791 16.02 -15.73 53.72
CA ALA A 791 16.66 -15.65 55.03
C ALA A 791 17.61 -16.83 55.31
N ARG A 792 17.25 -18.06 54.90
CA ARG A 792 18.14 -19.24 54.99
C ARG A 792 19.40 -19.06 54.13
N VAL A 793 19.27 -18.51 52.92
CA VAL A 793 20.40 -18.20 52.04
C VAL A 793 21.31 -17.14 52.66
N HIS A 794 20.74 -16.01 53.12
CA HIS A 794 21.49 -14.96 53.81
C HIS A 794 22.22 -15.49 55.06
N ALA A 795 21.58 -16.34 55.86
CA ALA A 795 22.22 -16.96 57.02
C ALA A 795 23.34 -17.96 56.65
N ALA A 796 23.27 -18.60 55.47
CA ALA A 796 24.33 -19.48 54.96
C ALA A 796 25.56 -18.67 54.45
N LEU A 797 25.31 -17.48 53.88
CA LEU A 797 26.35 -16.52 53.48
C LEU A 797 26.98 -15.75 54.66
N GLY A 798 26.38 -15.81 55.85
CA GLY A 798 26.81 -15.06 57.04
C GLY A 798 26.21 -13.65 57.15
N ASN A 799 25.29 -13.27 56.25
CA ASN A 799 24.56 -12.01 56.28
C ASN A 799 23.41 -12.08 57.30
N HIS A 800 23.77 -12.25 58.57
CA HIS A 800 22.82 -12.52 59.64
C HIS A 800 21.85 -11.36 59.91
N ASP A 801 22.23 -10.12 59.60
CA ASP A 801 21.38 -8.93 59.67
C ASP A 801 20.23 -8.99 58.66
N GLN A 802 20.54 -9.31 57.40
CA GLN A 802 19.54 -9.52 56.34
C GLN A 802 18.64 -10.71 56.66
N ALA A 803 19.22 -11.82 57.15
CA ALA A 803 18.45 -12.99 57.55
C ALA A 803 17.45 -12.68 58.68
N VAL A 804 17.86 -11.92 59.71
CA VAL A 804 16.96 -11.50 60.81
C VAL A 804 15.84 -10.59 60.31
N ALA A 805 16.12 -9.69 59.37
CA ALA A 805 15.10 -8.84 58.76
C ALA A 805 14.04 -9.67 58.01
N ASP A 806 14.47 -10.58 57.13
CA ASP A 806 13.56 -11.45 56.35
C ASP A 806 12.76 -12.42 57.23
N PHE A 807 13.38 -13.04 58.25
CA PHE A 807 12.65 -13.87 59.21
C PHE A 807 11.61 -13.05 60.01
N THR A 808 11.90 -11.78 60.28
CA THR A 808 10.94 -10.88 60.96
C THR A 808 9.79 -10.51 60.04
N GLU A 809 10.06 -10.15 58.78
CA GLU A 809 8.98 -9.90 57.82
C GLU A 809 8.13 -11.15 57.59
N ALA A 810 8.73 -12.35 57.48
CA ALA A 810 7.96 -13.59 57.36
C ALA A 810 6.98 -13.80 58.52
N LEU A 811 7.40 -13.56 59.76
CA LEU A 811 6.53 -13.62 60.94
C LEU A 811 5.45 -12.53 60.94
N ASP A 812 5.79 -11.29 60.58
CA ASP A 812 4.83 -10.17 60.46
C ASP A 812 3.78 -10.41 59.36
N LYS A 813 4.13 -11.16 58.31
CA LYS A 813 3.21 -11.61 57.25
C LYS A 813 2.40 -12.85 57.64
N GLY A 814 2.55 -13.36 58.85
CA GLY A 814 1.75 -14.45 59.40
C GLY A 814 2.28 -15.86 59.13
N ALA A 815 3.59 -16.03 58.89
CA ALA A 815 4.20 -17.35 58.78
C ALA A 815 3.91 -18.22 60.02
N SER A 816 3.34 -19.41 59.80
CA SER A 816 2.96 -20.37 60.84
C SER A 816 4.10 -21.28 61.29
N GLN A 817 5.17 -21.40 60.50
CA GLN A 817 6.23 -22.39 60.72
C GLN A 817 7.09 -22.02 61.94
N THR A 818 6.99 -22.81 63.02
CA THR A 818 7.71 -22.58 64.27
C THR A 818 9.23 -22.58 64.10
N ARG A 819 9.79 -23.24 63.07
CA ARG A 819 11.23 -23.21 62.75
C ARG A 819 11.81 -21.81 62.57
N ILE A 820 11.00 -20.82 62.17
CA ILE A 820 11.48 -19.45 61.94
C ILE A 820 12.09 -18.84 63.20
N TYR A 821 11.48 -19.07 64.37
CA TYR A 821 12.03 -18.61 65.65
C TYR A 821 13.41 -19.21 65.93
N PHE A 822 13.61 -20.51 65.72
CA PHE A 822 14.91 -21.16 65.93
C PHE A 822 15.98 -20.68 64.93
N LEU A 823 15.60 -20.45 63.67
CA LEU A 823 16.50 -19.95 62.62
C LEU A 823 16.88 -18.48 62.83
N ARG A 824 15.93 -17.64 63.28
CA ARG A 824 16.16 -16.24 63.65
C ARG A 824 17.01 -16.14 64.91
N ALA A 825 16.72 -16.91 65.96
CA ALA A 825 17.54 -17.00 67.17
C ALA A 825 19.00 -17.36 66.85
N ARG A 826 19.25 -18.34 65.97
CA ARG A 826 20.61 -18.71 65.54
C ARG A 826 21.35 -17.55 64.86
N SER A 827 20.64 -16.72 64.09
CA SER A 827 21.21 -15.55 63.41
C SER A 827 21.42 -14.38 64.38
N LEU A 828 20.52 -14.17 65.34
CA LEU A 828 20.65 -13.19 66.42
C LEU A 828 21.84 -13.51 67.34
N PHE A 829 22.07 -14.78 67.69
CA PHE A 829 23.27 -15.22 68.41
C PHE A 829 24.57 -14.89 67.65
N ALA A 830 24.58 -15.06 66.32
CA ALA A 830 25.74 -14.73 65.49
C ALA A 830 26.00 -13.21 65.39
N LEU A 831 24.95 -12.38 65.49
CA LEU A 831 25.04 -10.92 65.64
C LEU A 831 25.40 -10.46 67.08
N GLY A 832 25.33 -11.37 68.06
CA GLY A 832 25.57 -11.07 69.46
C GLY A 832 24.35 -10.54 70.24
N ASP A 833 23.15 -10.47 69.64
CA ASP A 833 21.93 -10.17 70.40
C ASP A 833 21.38 -11.42 71.09
N GLN A 834 22.08 -11.79 72.16
CA GLN A 834 21.71 -12.92 73.02
C GLN A 834 20.30 -12.77 73.62
N LYS A 835 19.84 -11.54 73.89
CA LYS A 835 18.57 -11.31 74.59
C LYS A 835 17.37 -11.56 73.67
N GLU A 836 17.43 -11.12 72.43
CA GLU A 836 16.37 -11.42 71.46
C GLU A 836 16.45 -12.89 71.01
N ALA A 837 17.64 -13.46 70.86
CA ALA A 837 17.82 -14.88 70.55
C ALA A 837 17.21 -15.81 71.61
N GLU A 838 17.43 -15.54 72.90
CA GLU A 838 16.83 -16.30 74.01
C GLU A 838 15.30 -16.17 74.04
N ARG A 839 14.75 -15.00 73.66
CA ARG A 839 13.30 -14.78 73.56
C ARG A 839 12.68 -15.60 72.43
N ASP A 840 13.31 -15.62 71.26
CA ASP A 840 12.84 -16.40 70.12
C ASP A 840 12.91 -17.91 70.41
N LEU A 841 14.00 -18.37 71.04
CA LEU A 841 14.14 -19.77 71.47
C LEU A 841 13.00 -20.17 72.43
N ALA A 842 12.68 -19.32 73.40
CA ALA A 842 11.58 -19.56 74.34
C ALA A 842 10.20 -19.60 73.65
N GLU A 843 9.95 -18.71 72.68
CA GLU A 843 8.68 -18.68 71.94
C GLU A 843 8.53 -19.88 70.99
N GLY A 844 9.60 -20.27 70.29
CA GLY A 844 9.62 -21.49 69.46
C GLY A 844 9.40 -22.76 70.28
N LEU A 845 9.93 -22.84 71.50
CA LEU A 845 9.71 -23.97 72.42
C LEU A 845 8.27 -23.99 72.99
N ARG A 846 7.61 -22.83 73.08
CA ARG A 846 6.23 -22.65 73.58
C ARG A 846 5.16 -23.01 72.54
N LEU A 847 5.42 -22.71 71.27
CA LEU A 847 4.48 -22.97 70.17
C LEU A 847 4.41 -24.45 69.80
N THR A 848 3.28 -24.86 69.23
CA THR A 848 3.08 -26.20 68.65
C THR A 848 3.41 -26.14 67.16
N PRO A 849 4.42 -26.89 66.69
CA PRO A 849 4.74 -26.97 65.27
C PRO A 849 3.60 -27.51 64.40
N THR A 850 3.48 -26.95 63.20
CA THR A 850 2.46 -27.31 62.19
C THR A 850 3.02 -28.15 61.05
N ASP A 851 4.34 -28.30 60.97
CA ASP A 851 5.05 -28.96 59.87
C ASP A 851 6.25 -29.79 60.38
N ALA A 852 6.65 -30.81 59.62
CA ALA A 852 7.68 -31.78 60.02
C ALA A 852 9.05 -31.12 60.30
N GLU A 853 9.44 -30.10 59.53
CA GLU A 853 10.70 -29.37 59.76
C GLU A 853 10.67 -28.55 61.05
N SER A 854 9.53 -27.93 61.38
CA SER A 854 9.34 -27.22 62.64
C SER A 854 9.33 -28.15 63.86
N TRP A 855 8.76 -29.36 63.74
CA TRP A 855 8.90 -30.41 64.75
C TRP A 855 10.37 -30.83 64.91
N GLY A 856 11.08 -31.06 63.81
CA GLY A 856 12.51 -31.36 63.81
C GLY A 856 13.37 -30.25 64.45
N ALA A 857 13.12 -28.98 64.11
CA ALA A 857 13.84 -27.84 64.68
C ALA A 857 13.63 -27.73 66.20
N ARG A 858 12.39 -27.97 66.68
CA ARG A 858 12.09 -27.98 68.12
C ARG A 858 12.74 -29.17 68.84
N GLY A 859 12.75 -30.35 68.21
CA GLY A 859 13.46 -31.52 68.71
C GLY A 859 14.97 -31.27 68.86
N ILE A 860 15.61 -30.65 67.86
CA ILE A 860 17.02 -30.25 67.92
C ILE A 860 17.28 -29.27 69.07
N ALA A 861 16.40 -28.27 69.25
CA ALA A 861 16.53 -27.30 70.34
C ALA A 861 16.42 -27.94 71.74
N ARG A 862 15.59 -28.99 71.89
CA ARG A 862 15.39 -29.71 73.16
C ARG A 862 16.45 -30.77 73.44
N LEU A 863 17.12 -31.29 72.42
CA LEU A 863 17.99 -32.47 72.47
C LEU A 863 19.07 -32.46 73.56
N VAL A 864 19.60 -31.28 73.92
CA VAL A 864 20.66 -31.16 74.93
C VAL A 864 20.12 -31.23 76.35
N GLU A 865 18.92 -30.70 76.60
CA GLU A 865 18.31 -30.61 77.93
C GLU A 865 17.37 -31.78 78.23
N ASP A 866 16.55 -32.17 77.26
CA ASP A 866 15.60 -33.28 77.35
C ASP A 866 15.61 -34.11 76.04
N PRO A 867 16.50 -35.13 75.95
CA PRO A 867 16.54 -36.04 74.82
C PRO A 867 15.24 -36.84 74.63
N GLN A 868 14.45 -37.05 75.68
CA GLN A 868 13.22 -37.83 75.60
C GLN A 868 12.08 -37.02 74.97
N ALA A 869 11.96 -35.73 75.32
CA ALA A 869 11.06 -34.79 74.64
C ALA A 869 11.51 -34.51 73.20
N ALA A 870 12.82 -34.48 72.94
CA ALA A 870 13.36 -34.36 71.58
C ALA A 870 13.00 -35.56 70.70
N LEU A 871 13.10 -36.79 71.22
CA LEU A 871 12.68 -38.01 70.51
C LEU A 871 11.19 -37.94 70.15
N GLU A 872 10.33 -37.51 71.06
CA GLU A 872 8.90 -37.38 70.77
C GLU A 872 8.62 -36.33 69.70
N ASP A 873 9.29 -35.16 69.75
CA ASP A 873 9.20 -34.15 68.68
C ASP A 873 9.67 -34.72 67.31
N PHE A 874 10.72 -35.54 67.27
CA PHE A 874 11.15 -36.21 66.03
C PHE A 874 10.18 -37.29 65.54
N ARG A 875 9.50 -38.01 66.44
CA ARG A 875 8.41 -38.95 66.06
C ARG A 875 7.21 -38.22 65.47
N GLN A 876 6.86 -37.03 65.99
CA GLN A 876 5.82 -36.19 65.39
C GLN A 876 6.25 -35.70 64.00
N ALA A 877 7.52 -35.34 63.80
CA ALA A 877 8.06 -35.01 62.48
C ALA A 877 7.91 -36.18 61.48
N VAL A 878 8.28 -37.41 61.87
CA VAL A 878 8.09 -38.62 61.06
C VAL A 878 6.61 -39.00 60.87
N THR A 879 5.74 -38.65 61.81
CA THR A 879 4.29 -38.88 61.67
C THR A 879 3.69 -37.99 60.58
N LEU A 880 4.22 -36.77 60.40
CA LEU A 880 3.81 -35.86 59.34
C LEU A 880 4.50 -36.14 58.00
N ASP A 881 5.79 -36.49 58.01
CA ASP A 881 6.54 -36.94 56.83
C ASP A 881 7.31 -38.25 57.13
N PRO A 882 6.67 -39.41 56.88
CA PRO A 882 7.30 -40.72 57.07
C PRO A 882 8.45 -41.01 56.11
N ARG A 883 8.66 -40.20 55.06
CA ARG A 883 9.73 -40.38 54.06
C ARG A 883 10.94 -39.48 54.37
N SER A 884 10.86 -38.60 55.37
CA SER A 884 11.95 -37.71 55.78
C SER A 884 13.15 -38.48 56.35
N LEU A 885 14.14 -38.77 55.49
CA LEU A 885 15.41 -39.38 55.93
C LEU A 885 16.09 -38.55 57.04
N GLN A 886 15.96 -37.22 57.03
CA GLN A 886 16.55 -36.39 58.09
C GLN A 886 15.82 -36.54 59.43
N ALA A 887 14.49 -36.66 59.44
CA ALA A 887 13.75 -36.92 60.67
C ALA A 887 14.10 -38.31 61.24
N TRP A 888 14.21 -39.34 60.39
CA TRP A 888 14.70 -40.66 60.80
C TRP A 888 16.15 -40.63 61.32
N ARG A 889 17.07 -39.93 60.66
CA ARG A 889 18.45 -39.72 61.15
C ARG A 889 18.48 -39.06 62.53
N ASN A 890 17.60 -38.09 62.78
CA ASN A 890 17.46 -37.47 64.09
C ASN A 890 16.99 -38.49 65.14
N ILE A 891 15.97 -39.32 64.84
CA ILE A 891 15.54 -40.42 65.73
C ILE A 891 16.70 -41.37 66.03
N VAL A 892 17.46 -41.80 65.02
CA VAL A 892 18.65 -42.66 65.20
C VAL A 892 19.68 -42.00 66.12
N HIS A 893 20.00 -40.72 65.90
CA HIS A 893 20.97 -40.01 66.76
C HIS A 893 20.52 -39.95 68.23
N VAL A 894 19.24 -39.65 68.50
CA VAL A 894 18.74 -39.62 69.88
C VAL A 894 18.72 -41.02 70.51
N THR A 895 18.14 -41.99 69.81
CA THR A 895 17.98 -43.36 70.33
C THR A 895 19.32 -44.07 70.51
N ALA A 896 20.23 -44.01 69.54
CA ALA A 896 21.54 -44.66 69.62
C ALA A 896 22.52 -43.92 70.57
N ASP A 897 22.69 -42.60 70.41
CA ASP A 897 23.80 -41.89 71.06
C ASP A 897 23.42 -41.22 72.39
N ARG A 898 22.14 -40.88 72.62
CA ARG A 898 21.69 -40.14 73.82
C ARG A 898 20.90 -41.01 74.81
N LEU A 899 20.02 -41.87 74.32
CA LEU A 899 19.13 -42.70 75.15
C LEU A 899 19.59 -44.16 75.25
N ASN A 900 20.54 -44.61 74.42
CA ASN A 900 21.06 -45.98 74.36
C ASN A 900 19.94 -47.04 74.21
N GLN A 901 19.06 -46.81 73.23
CA GLN A 901 17.91 -47.63 72.83
C GLN A 901 18.17 -48.29 71.46
N PRO A 902 19.00 -49.35 71.39
CA PRO A 902 19.49 -49.90 70.12
C PRO A 902 18.39 -50.56 69.27
N GLU A 903 17.32 -51.07 69.86
CA GLU A 903 16.21 -51.69 69.12
C GLU A 903 15.42 -50.65 68.31
N GLU A 904 15.12 -49.48 68.89
CA GLU A 904 14.42 -48.39 68.17
C GLU A 904 15.34 -47.75 67.12
N ALA A 905 16.64 -47.61 67.42
CA ALA A 905 17.63 -47.17 66.44
C ALA A 905 17.69 -48.11 65.22
N LEU A 906 17.74 -49.44 65.44
CA LEU A 906 17.69 -50.43 64.35
C LEU A 906 16.39 -50.38 63.55
N ALA A 907 15.24 -50.17 64.20
CA ALA A 907 13.95 -50.02 63.53
C ALA A 907 13.96 -48.78 62.60
N ALA A 908 14.41 -47.63 63.09
CA ALA A 908 14.55 -46.40 62.30
C ALA A 908 15.54 -46.57 61.12
N LEU A 909 16.68 -47.24 61.33
CA LEU A 909 17.64 -47.57 60.27
C LEU A 909 17.06 -48.51 59.21
N ASN A 910 16.20 -49.45 59.59
CA ASN A 910 15.49 -50.30 58.63
C ASN A 910 14.49 -49.50 57.81
N CYS A 911 13.70 -48.61 58.43
CA CYS A 911 12.79 -47.71 57.70
C CYS A 911 13.57 -46.81 56.72
N MET A 912 14.75 -46.30 57.11
CA MET A 912 15.62 -45.56 56.18
C MET A 912 16.06 -46.41 54.97
N LEU A 913 16.38 -47.69 55.17
CA LEU A 913 16.81 -48.59 54.09
C LEU A 913 15.65 -49.15 53.23
N GLU A 914 14.42 -49.07 53.73
CA GLU A 914 13.21 -49.27 52.93
C GLU A 914 12.93 -48.06 52.01
N LEU A 915 13.31 -46.85 52.44
CA LEU A 915 13.19 -45.61 51.65
C LEU A 915 14.33 -45.46 50.63
N ASP A 916 15.59 -45.64 51.05
CA ASP A 916 16.78 -45.69 50.20
C ASP A 916 17.66 -46.90 50.58
N PRO A 917 17.60 -48.01 49.81
CA PRO A 917 18.42 -49.20 50.03
C PRO A 917 19.94 -49.00 49.94
N ASN A 918 20.40 -47.82 49.55
CA ASN A 918 21.82 -47.46 49.41
C ASN A 918 22.25 -46.35 50.37
N ASP A 919 21.40 -45.87 51.30
CA ASP A 919 21.77 -44.80 52.24
C ASP A 919 22.99 -45.21 53.08
N HIS A 920 24.09 -44.46 52.90
CA HIS A 920 25.38 -44.76 53.53
C HIS A 920 25.34 -44.68 55.06
N PHE A 921 24.60 -43.71 55.61
CA PHE A 921 24.45 -43.54 57.05
C PHE A 921 23.68 -44.71 57.66
N ALA A 922 22.62 -45.17 56.99
CA ALA A 922 21.79 -46.25 57.48
C ALA A 922 22.52 -47.60 57.43
N LEU A 923 23.21 -47.91 56.32
CA LEU A 923 24.07 -49.10 56.24
C LEU A 923 25.19 -49.08 57.31
N ALA A 924 25.89 -47.95 57.47
CA ALA A 924 27.00 -47.84 58.41
C ALA A 924 26.54 -47.92 59.88
N GLY A 925 25.47 -47.21 60.24
CA GLY A 925 24.88 -47.26 61.57
C GLY A 925 24.34 -48.65 61.92
N ARG A 926 23.64 -49.30 60.97
CA ARG A 926 23.08 -50.64 61.17
C ARG A 926 24.17 -51.70 61.31
N ALA A 927 25.24 -51.61 60.53
CA ALA A 927 26.41 -52.48 60.67
C ALA A 927 27.06 -52.39 62.06
N VAL A 928 27.25 -51.18 62.60
CA VAL A 928 27.82 -50.98 63.95
C VAL A 928 26.89 -51.55 65.02
N LEU A 929 25.58 -51.33 64.93
CA LEU A 929 24.62 -51.86 65.90
C LEU A 929 24.52 -53.39 65.87
N PHE A 930 24.48 -54.02 64.69
CA PHE A 930 24.54 -55.48 64.56
C PHE A 930 25.85 -56.05 65.13
N ALA A 931 26.99 -55.38 64.87
CA ALA A 931 28.28 -55.82 65.40
C ALA A 931 28.33 -55.74 66.93
N ARG A 932 27.81 -54.66 67.54
CA ARG A 932 27.64 -54.52 69.00
C ARG A 932 26.71 -55.58 69.61
N GLN A 933 25.71 -56.04 68.86
CA GLN A 933 24.80 -57.14 69.27
C GLN A 933 25.38 -58.54 69.03
N GLY A 934 26.51 -58.65 68.32
CA GLY A 934 27.15 -59.92 67.98
C GLY A 934 26.65 -60.60 66.69
N ASP A 935 25.74 -59.97 65.94
CA ASP A 935 25.32 -60.45 64.62
C ASP A 935 26.37 -60.09 63.56
N ARG A 936 27.47 -60.86 63.56
CA ARG A 936 28.53 -60.74 62.57
C ARG A 936 28.02 -60.91 61.12
N PRO A 937 27.19 -61.93 60.78
CA PRO A 937 26.68 -62.08 59.41
C PRO A 937 25.98 -60.83 58.86
N ALA A 938 25.08 -60.22 59.63
CA ALA A 938 24.37 -59.01 59.21
C ALA A 938 25.30 -57.80 59.12
N ALA A 939 26.17 -57.59 60.13
CA ALA A 939 27.13 -56.49 60.14
C ALA A 939 28.09 -56.53 58.93
N ILE A 940 28.61 -57.71 58.57
CA ILE A 940 29.52 -57.86 57.43
C ILE A 940 28.81 -57.64 56.10
N ALA A 941 27.54 -58.04 55.96
CA ALA A 941 26.76 -57.80 54.74
C ALA A 941 26.56 -56.30 54.48
N ASP A 942 26.19 -55.53 55.51
CA ASP A 942 26.04 -54.08 55.41
C ASP A 942 27.38 -53.36 55.15
N VAL A 943 28.47 -53.76 55.82
CA VAL A 943 29.82 -53.25 55.53
C VAL A 943 30.23 -53.53 54.08
N GLN A 944 30.00 -54.74 53.57
CA GLN A 944 30.35 -55.08 52.18
C GLN A 944 29.57 -54.25 51.17
N ARG A 945 28.27 -53.98 51.42
CA ARG A 945 27.45 -53.12 50.57
C ARG A 945 27.91 -51.66 50.65
N LEU A 946 28.15 -51.13 51.85
CA LEU A 946 28.65 -49.78 52.06
C LEU A 946 29.97 -49.51 51.32
N LEU A 947 30.93 -50.44 51.41
CA LEU A 947 32.24 -50.33 50.75
C LEU A 947 32.18 -50.44 49.21
N GLN A 948 31.08 -50.98 48.65
CA GLN A 948 30.83 -50.95 47.20
C GLN A 948 30.26 -49.61 46.73
N LEU A 949 29.55 -48.90 47.61
CA LEU A 949 28.86 -47.64 47.30
C LEU A 949 29.75 -46.41 47.54
N THR A 950 30.56 -46.40 48.60
CA THR A 950 31.39 -45.24 48.98
C THR A 950 32.77 -45.61 49.50
N GLN A 951 33.69 -44.64 49.46
CA GLN A 951 35.03 -44.66 50.06
C GLN A 951 35.30 -43.37 50.87
N GLU A 952 34.25 -42.70 51.34
CA GLU A 952 34.37 -41.51 52.21
C GLU A 952 34.91 -41.84 53.61
N PRO A 953 35.74 -40.97 54.21
CA PRO A 953 36.44 -41.26 55.45
C PRO A 953 35.50 -41.56 56.63
N THR A 954 34.39 -40.84 56.76
CA THR A 954 33.40 -41.04 57.84
C THR A 954 32.78 -42.43 57.81
N TYR A 955 32.41 -42.93 56.63
CA TYR A 955 31.80 -44.25 56.47
C TYR A 955 32.83 -45.38 56.51
N LEU A 956 34.06 -45.14 56.01
CA LEU A 956 35.20 -46.05 56.22
C LEU A 956 35.54 -46.21 57.72
N PHE A 957 35.45 -45.12 58.50
CA PHE A 957 35.65 -45.14 59.95
C PHE A 957 34.55 -45.97 60.65
N GLN A 958 33.27 -45.78 60.30
CA GLN A 958 32.18 -46.58 60.87
C GLN A 958 32.25 -48.06 60.45
N ALA A 959 32.62 -48.35 59.21
CA ALA A 959 32.90 -49.73 58.77
C ALA A 959 34.04 -50.37 59.59
N ALA A 960 35.10 -49.62 59.90
CA ALA A 960 36.16 -50.08 60.79
C ALA A 960 35.68 -50.31 62.24
N CYS A 961 34.75 -49.50 62.75
CA CYS A 961 34.12 -49.70 64.06
C CYS A 961 33.31 -51.01 64.10
N ALA A 962 32.52 -51.30 63.07
CA ALA A 962 31.80 -52.58 62.97
C ALA A 962 32.75 -53.78 62.89
N LEU A 963 33.79 -53.69 62.04
CA LEU A 963 34.82 -54.73 61.88
C LEU A 963 35.68 -54.93 63.13
N ALA A 964 35.89 -53.89 63.95
CA ALA A 964 36.61 -53.98 65.21
C ALA A 964 35.87 -54.88 66.22
N HIS A 965 34.54 -54.75 66.32
CA HIS A 965 33.71 -55.65 67.13
C HIS A 965 33.74 -57.08 66.61
N THR A 966 33.62 -57.31 65.30
CA THR A 966 33.64 -58.68 64.74
C THR A 966 35.03 -59.33 64.66
N SER A 967 36.11 -58.58 64.88
CA SER A 967 37.51 -59.06 64.85
C SER A 967 37.90 -60.05 65.96
N GLN A 968 37.05 -60.22 66.98
CA GLN A 968 37.32 -61.07 68.12
C GLN A 968 37.18 -62.56 67.73
N GLY A 969 38.30 -63.17 67.35
CA GLY A 969 38.35 -64.52 66.77
C GLY A 969 38.36 -64.56 65.23
N ASN A 970 38.38 -63.40 64.54
CA ASN A 970 38.45 -63.33 63.09
C ASN A 970 39.58 -62.39 62.60
N GLU A 971 40.59 -62.97 61.95
CA GLU A 971 41.77 -62.26 61.45
C GLU A 971 41.51 -61.47 60.15
N ALA A 972 40.58 -61.92 59.31
CA ALA A 972 40.20 -61.21 58.09
C ALA A 972 39.47 -59.90 58.43
N ASP A 973 38.54 -59.94 59.38
CA ASP A 973 37.82 -58.76 59.87
C ASP A 973 38.78 -57.76 60.52
N ARG A 974 39.72 -58.26 61.35
CA ARG A 974 40.78 -57.45 61.96
C ARG A 974 41.62 -56.69 60.94
N THR A 975 42.09 -57.41 59.92
CA THR A 975 42.95 -56.86 58.86
C THR A 975 42.18 -55.84 58.02
N THR A 976 40.93 -56.16 57.66
CA THR A 976 40.07 -55.27 56.87
C THR A 976 39.70 -54.02 57.66
N GLY A 977 39.35 -54.16 58.95
CA GLY A 977 38.99 -53.05 59.83
C GLY A 977 40.15 -52.06 60.02
N LEU A 978 41.37 -52.57 60.27
CA LEU A 978 42.56 -51.74 60.36
C LEU A 978 42.89 -51.03 59.03
N LEU A 979 42.71 -51.71 57.89
CA LEU A 979 42.89 -51.11 56.57
C LEU A 979 41.86 -49.99 56.29
N MET A 980 40.58 -50.20 56.61
CA MET A 980 39.55 -49.16 56.45
C MET A 980 39.82 -47.97 57.36
N LEU A 981 40.22 -48.21 58.61
CA LEU A 981 40.57 -47.13 59.55
C LEU A 981 41.79 -46.34 59.09
N THR A 982 42.83 -47.02 58.59
CA THR A 982 44.03 -46.38 58.04
C THR A 982 43.65 -45.48 56.86
N LYS A 983 42.83 -45.97 55.92
CA LYS A 983 42.32 -45.17 54.80
C LYS A 983 41.53 -43.96 55.28
N ALA A 984 40.60 -44.14 56.22
CA ALA A 984 39.77 -43.07 56.77
C ALA A 984 40.63 -41.93 57.37
N VAL A 985 41.61 -42.29 58.21
CA VAL A 985 42.50 -41.32 58.86
C VAL A 985 43.49 -40.67 57.88
N MET A 986 43.92 -41.38 56.82
CA MET A 986 44.76 -40.78 55.77
C MET A 986 43.99 -39.80 54.88
N GLN A 987 42.69 -40.00 54.70
CA GLN A 987 41.80 -39.09 53.96
C GLN A 987 41.37 -37.89 54.82
N ASP A 988 40.99 -38.13 56.09
CA ASP A 988 40.68 -37.10 57.07
C ASP A 988 41.49 -37.30 58.37
N PRO A 989 42.63 -36.58 58.53
CA PRO A 989 43.44 -36.63 59.73
C PRO A 989 42.74 -36.21 61.03
N ALA A 990 41.60 -35.49 60.97
CA ALA A 990 40.86 -35.13 62.18
C ALA A 990 40.32 -36.39 62.90
N LEU A 991 39.98 -37.43 62.14
CA LEU A 991 39.51 -38.72 62.65
C LEU A 991 40.55 -39.46 63.50
N LEU A 992 41.83 -39.10 63.44
CA LEU A 992 42.88 -39.69 64.30
C LEU A 992 42.57 -39.49 65.79
N SER A 993 42.11 -38.29 66.16
CA SER A 993 41.73 -37.96 67.54
C SER A 993 40.58 -38.84 68.03
N ARG A 994 39.55 -39.01 67.19
CA ARG A 994 38.41 -39.88 67.45
C ARG A 994 38.85 -41.35 67.55
N ALA A 995 39.68 -41.83 66.62
CA ALA A 995 40.17 -43.22 66.59
C ALA A 995 40.87 -43.65 67.89
N GLN A 996 41.54 -42.73 68.57
CA GLN A 996 42.22 -42.99 69.84
C GLN A 996 41.25 -43.14 71.02
N SER A 997 40.11 -42.45 70.99
CA SER A 997 39.10 -42.44 72.07
C SER A 997 37.91 -43.38 71.85
N ASP A 998 37.54 -43.66 70.59
CA ASP A 998 36.26 -44.28 70.25
C ASP A 998 36.13 -45.71 70.84
N PRO A 999 35.06 -46.00 71.62
CA PRO A 999 34.91 -47.29 72.30
C PRO A 999 34.80 -48.45 71.33
N ASP A 1000 34.21 -48.28 70.14
CA ASP A 1000 34.01 -49.40 69.20
C ASP A 1000 35.35 -49.94 68.65
N LEU A 1001 36.39 -49.10 68.63
CA LEU A 1001 37.72 -49.47 68.13
C LEU A 1001 38.63 -50.14 69.18
N GLU A 1002 38.14 -50.45 70.40
CA GLU A 1002 38.96 -50.99 71.50
C GLU A 1002 39.73 -52.28 71.11
N ASN A 1003 39.14 -53.14 70.27
CA ASN A 1003 39.79 -54.37 69.81
C ASN A 1003 40.93 -54.12 68.81
N LEU A 1004 40.83 -53.07 67.98
CA LEU A 1004 41.90 -52.70 67.04
C LEU A 1004 43.00 -51.87 67.73
N ARG A 1005 42.64 -51.06 68.72
CA ARG A 1005 43.59 -50.26 69.55
C ARG A 1005 44.64 -51.11 70.28
N LYS A 1006 44.38 -52.42 70.47
CA LYS A 1006 45.28 -53.37 71.14
C LYS A 1006 46.35 -53.98 70.22
N LEU A 1007 46.46 -53.53 68.97
CA LEU A 1007 47.36 -54.10 67.96
C LEU A 1007 48.57 -53.19 67.73
N ASP A 1008 49.78 -53.76 67.68
CA ASP A 1008 51.01 -53.02 67.36
C ASP A 1008 50.90 -52.25 66.02
N ALA A 1009 50.17 -52.81 65.05
CA ALA A 1009 49.92 -52.18 63.75
C ALA A 1009 49.03 -50.93 63.84
N PHE A 1010 48.21 -50.79 64.89
CA PHE A 1010 47.46 -49.57 65.17
C PHE A 1010 48.36 -48.45 65.73
N GLU A 1011 49.35 -48.78 66.58
CA GLU A 1011 50.37 -47.80 66.99
C GLU A 1011 51.21 -47.33 65.79
N GLN A 1012 51.58 -48.24 64.88
CA GLN A 1012 52.29 -47.90 63.65
C GLN A 1012 51.45 -46.98 62.73
N MET A 1013 50.13 -47.21 62.65
CA MET A 1013 49.18 -46.32 61.95
C MET A 1013 49.13 -44.92 62.58
N ILE A 1014 49.11 -44.82 63.92
CA ILE A 1014 49.17 -43.51 64.61
C ILE A 1014 50.49 -42.80 64.30
N GLN A 1015 51.62 -43.50 64.38
CA GLN A 1015 52.94 -42.91 64.15
C GLN A 1015 53.09 -42.39 62.71
N SER A 1016 52.59 -43.12 61.71
CA SER A 1016 52.63 -42.67 60.31
C SER A 1016 51.65 -41.51 60.03
N ALA A 1017 50.44 -41.54 60.58
CA ALA A 1017 49.47 -40.45 60.47
C ALA A 1017 49.94 -39.16 61.17
N SER A 1018 50.67 -39.29 62.28
CA SER A 1018 51.18 -38.15 63.07
C SER A 1018 52.39 -37.46 62.44
N HIS A 1019 53.09 -38.09 61.48
CA HIS A 1019 54.28 -37.56 60.81
C HIS A 1019 54.15 -37.70 59.28
N PRO A 1020 53.48 -36.76 58.58
CA PRO A 1020 53.17 -36.87 57.14
C PRO A 1020 54.39 -36.92 56.19
N SER A 1021 55.60 -36.71 56.71
CA SER A 1021 56.83 -36.61 55.94
C SER A 1021 57.66 -37.90 55.95
N SER A 1022 57.05 -39.03 55.59
CA SER A 1022 57.79 -40.17 55.02
C SER A 1022 56.96 -40.86 53.94
N LYS A 1023 57.57 -41.06 52.76
CA LYS A 1023 56.93 -41.81 51.67
C LYS A 1023 56.78 -43.27 52.11
N ILE A 1024 55.56 -43.69 52.41
CA ILE A 1024 55.22 -45.12 52.44
C ILE A 1024 55.10 -45.56 50.98
N SER A 1025 56.13 -46.23 50.48
CA SER A 1025 56.07 -46.92 49.19
C SER A 1025 55.10 -48.10 49.30
N PRO A 1026 54.19 -48.31 48.34
CA PRO A 1026 53.33 -49.49 48.33
C PRO A 1026 54.14 -50.73 47.92
N ASN A 1027 54.09 -51.77 48.75
CA ASN A 1027 54.47 -53.16 48.47
C ASN A 1027 53.65 -54.06 49.40
#